data_AF-A0A2E8RKV7-F1
#
_entry.id   AF-A0A2E8RKV7-F1
#
_cell.length_a   1.000
_cell.length_b   1.000
_cell.length_c   1.000
_cell.angle_alpha   90.00
_cell.angle_beta   90.00
_cell.angle_gamma   90.00
#
_symmetry.space_group_name_H-M   'P 1'
#
loop_
_entity.id
_entity.type
_entity.pdbx_description
1 polymer ?
#
loop_
_entity_poly.entity_id
_entity_poly.type
_entity_poly.pdbx_seq_one_letter_code
_entity_poly.pdbx_strand_id
1 'polypeptide(L)'
;MKLVRLLFWIQVFAIMSTIGATSEYVVVKEETAISSSTQAPTESNHITQQVIKLVEKLGEGLPGDNNDATESLIQIGALATPYLLNVFQDDPPPYQSRDLTQLNWVRLRSAHCLSRLNYNGIINLLAEEIERDLHPTMQHIYAIYLTRHDLKRSIQVLVSNLKKNNYTRPDIIITLKNINSPLAIPMLKPLLKNQTLKLDTAEILVHLGDTTGANLLLSQKDNPELRLATALLLGEDHLESILPILKNNLKHREARTRLRIADKLADLGQANSLISTKDRLMILLEMLEQEPNAWERGTDLFLNEIPKPADEIITMIGHPDGYDPRGTEKLRQSVINRWKKRLEVEGIKWLKGLNYRKALLGRQKATIGDIEISNQNVDMGNFFCMTGQKAYLIGAMDGSFRPVGRLLGDEGGFWAPPTKLLDGFLITVNEKDRLSWRLDNCTNFQHQFSHNQFLYQKSDLIITRRDFVIEEQPGLFSQLTIRNLENKKRKITIDWQIRVNIRPAWRSDLTNDIDIISYHQGLIKASDASQLGEKLIFGSITPPVKHELDENLATLSYSLDLPAKGESSLSFLFLKLGSDADNQKFLQTFDQQSQLLEQKARTYQEIAFNGVQFSCSDPEITSSFILSKLNLHMLRLDLRPSLPDVCFFAGYPNYARVFGCDTFYSTPGANGVGFSDAVAGVLKTLSASRENPHGMPSGPVPHEISTSNRLIGIANSQEPPQFIWSCLQHFRWTGDQQFLEQIYPVCQQSISFLKNHRNMDRYGYVEGNGLIEAPGAGGKTLEATCYLYSAYTSLAEMSAALGKTDHSNDYKEKAERLKETFNQQWWNQQEQMWATALEADGKQRMKNFWSVIFPMETKLATPEKAIVVLNRIQQEWVNQWGGVHTRQEDISQQGSGVVTTNLFGLVGFQYGLSEFGWQMTQNASLAPRQDRMPGGFVEVIPPGQSNFMQLWSVGPFINMIIQGLGGIEPNASKNQVRISPSLPNGLSELNFERLQIGKHTLSFSHQLRGKMIETVITHHQGEEPLDIIFSIKNEEVDTIWVDDQKMVMSVGQHLTLGYIESTLNLNLPNGTQTKLVRELTFEN
;
A
#
# COMPACT_ATOMS: atom_id res chain seq x y z
N MET A 1 8.70 37.79 9.05
CA MET A 1 7.90 37.26 7.91
C MET A 1 8.73 36.41 6.92
N LYS A 2 9.91 36.85 6.44
CA LYS A 2 10.72 36.04 5.50
C LYS A 2 11.43 34.82 6.13
N LEU A 3 11.84 34.88 7.40
CA LEU A 3 12.46 33.73 8.12
C LEU A 3 11.45 32.67 8.62
N VAL A 4 10.17 33.03 8.73
CA VAL A 4 9.08 32.13 9.16
C VAL A 4 8.83 31.03 8.11
N ARG A 5 9.15 31.29 6.82
CA ARG A 5 9.12 30.28 5.76
C ARG A 5 10.22 29.21 5.89
N LEU A 6 11.39 29.56 6.43
CA LEU A 6 12.50 28.62 6.66
C LEU A 6 12.19 27.63 7.79
N LEU A 7 11.56 28.10 8.87
CA LEU A 7 11.12 27.27 9.99
C LEU A 7 9.94 26.35 9.62
N PHE A 8 9.08 26.78 8.70
CA PHE A 8 7.97 25.98 8.18
C PHE A 8 8.45 24.77 7.35
N TRP A 9 9.54 24.91 6.59
CA TRP A 9 10.17 23.80 5.85
C TRP A 9 10.91 22.81 6.75
N ILE A 10 11.46 23.26 7.88
CA ILE A 10 12.10 22.39 8.88
C ILE A 10 11.05 21.59 9.68
N GLN A 11 9.86 22.16 9.89
CA GLN A 11 8.73 21.51 10.60
C GLN A 11 8.25 20.21 9.93
N VAL A 12 8.37 20.10 8.61
CA VAL A 12 8.00 18.89 7.86
C VAL A 12 8.98 17.73 8.10
N PHE A 13 10.23 18.00 8.48
CA PHE A 13 11.26 16.96 8.63
C PHE A 13 11.54 16.53 10.07
N ALA A 14 11.32 17.38 11.08
CA ALA A 14 11.61 17.02 12.49
C ALA A 14 10.55 16.13 13.15
N ILE A 15 9.30 16.18 12.66
CA ILE A 15 8.19 15.37 13.20
C ILE A 15 8.37 13.86 12.86
N MET A 16 9.22 13.51 11.90
CA MET A 16 9.50 12.10 11.55
C MET A 16 10.65 11.46 12.32
N SER A 17 11.38 12.16 13.19
CA SER A 17 12.68 11.68 13.71
C SER A 17 12.83 11.58 15.23
N THR A 18 11.75 11.62 16.03
CA THR A 18 11.84 11.54 17.51
C THR A 18 11.08 10.36 18.13
N ILE A 19 11.63 9.14 17.99
CA ILE A 19 11.65 8.12 19.06
C ILE A 19 13.06 7.51 19.05
N GLY A 20 13.83 7.73 20.12
CA GLY A 20 15.30 7.75 20.09
C GLY A 20 16.03 6.49 20.54
N ALA A 21 17.37 6.54 20.44
CA ALA A 21 18.33 5.85 21.30
C ALA A 21 19.74 6.43 21.08
N THR A 22 20.46 6.66 22.18
CA THR A 22 21.81 7.24 22.25
C THR A 22 22.90 6.17 22.22
N SER A 23 24.02 6.37 21.51
CA SER A 23 25.28 5.65 21.79
C SER A 23 26.53 6.47 21.42
N GLU A 24 27.57 6.30 22.23
CA GLU A 24 28.84 7.03 22.27
C GLU A 24 29.81 6.69 21.12
N TYR A 25 30.68 7.63 20.76
CA TYR A 25 31.69 7.53 19.70
C TYR A 25 33.09 7.17 20.23
N VAL A 26 33.82 6.31 19.52
CA VAL A 26 35.26 6.05 19.67
C VAL A 26 35.97 6.52 18.39
N VAL A 27 37.08 7.24 18.55
CA VAL A 27 37.87 7.89 17.48
C VAL A 27 39.03 6.99 17.05
N VAL A 28 39.21 6.78 15.74
CA VAL A 28 40.42 6.21 15.13
C VAL A 28 40.95 7.19 14.05
N LYS A 29 42.24 7.49 14.12
CA LYS A 29 43.01 8.38 13.21
C LYS A 29 43.81 7.53 12.22
N GLU A 30 43.95 8.01 10.98
CA GLU A 30 45.11 7.80 10.07
C GLU A 30 44.90 8.71 8.83
N GLU A 31 45.70 9.74 8.60
CA GLU A 31 47.04 9.83 7.96
C GLU A 31 47.07 9.60 6.43
N THR A 32 47.49 10.66 5.75
CA THR A 32 47.56 10.88 4.31
C THR A 32 48.91 10.50 3.72
N ALA A 33 48.93 9.89 2.52
CA ALA A 33 50.06 9.99 1.60
C ALA A 33 49.57 10.07 0.14
N ILE A 34 49.97 11.14 -0.54
CA ILE A 34 49.78 11.40 -1.97
C ILE A 34 51.09 11.07 -2.68
N SER A 35 51.03 10.41 -3.86
CA SER A 35 52.02 10.65 -4.90
C SER A 35 51.39 10.60 -6.30
N SER A 36 51.91 11.46 -7.17
CA SER A 36 51.35 11.96 -8.42
C SER A 36 51.90 11.26 -9.66
N SER A 37 51.09 11.12 -10.71
CA SER A 37 51.56 11.32 -12.10
C SER A 37 50.42 11.66 -13.06
N THR A 38 50.76 12.44 -14.08
CA THR A 38 49.94 13.26 -14.98
C THR A 38 49.47 12.55 -16.26
N GLN A 39 48.21 12.71 -16.65
CA GLN A 39 47.68 12.48 -18.02
C GLN A 39 46.55 13.48 -18.39
N ALA A 40 46.34 13.67 -19.70
CA ALA A 40 45.52 14.66 -20.44
C ALA A 40 44.05 14.88 -19.95
N PRO A 41 43.36 15.99 -20.32
CA PRO A 41 42.13 16.41 -19.62
C PRO A 41 40.95 15.50 -19.98
N THR A 42 40.68 14.55 -19.09
CA THR A 42 39.47 13.71 -19.06
C THR A 42 38.26 14.53 -18.60
N GLU A 43 37.03 13.99 -18.74
CA GLU A 43 35.76 14.56 -18.23
C GLU A 43 35.86 15.15 -16.80
N SER A 44 36.79 14.63 -15.99
CA SER A 44 37.20 15.15 -14.67
C SER A 44 37.51 16.66 -14.67
N ASN A 45 38.14 17.19 -15.71
CA ASN A 45 38.54 18.61 -15.78
C ASN A 45 37.32 19.53 -16.04
N HIS A 46 36.31 19.02 -16.76
CA HIS A 46 35.06 19.75 -17.02
C HIS A 46 34.17 19.78 -15.76
N ILE A 47 34.07 18.65 -15.05
CA ILE A 47 33.34 18.56 -13.77
C ILE A 47 34.04 19.45 -12.71
N THR A 48 35.37 19.45 -12.66
CA THR A 48 36.14 20.33 -11.76
C THR A 48 35.82 21.81 -11.98
N GLN A 49 35.85 22.29 -13.24
CA GLN A 49 35.51 23.68 -13.52
C GLN A 49 34.03 24.01 -13.25
N GLN A 50 33.14 23.04 -13.43
CA GLN A 50 31.72 23.19 -13.11
C GLN A 50 31.50 23.31 -11.59
N VAL A 51 32.14 22.46 -10.79
CA VAL A 51 32.06 22.52 -9.32
C VAL A 51 32.58 23.84 -8.79
N ILE A 52 33.72 24.33 -9.29
CA ILE A 52 34.28 25.63 -8.87
C ILE A 52 33.28 26.77 -9.14
N LYS A 53 32.69 26.82 -10.34
CA LYS A 53 31.67 27.82 -10.68
C LYS A 53 30.42 27.72 -9.82
N LEU A 54 30.00 26.51 -9.47
CA LEU A 54 28.84 26.30 -8.60
C LEU A 54 29.11 26.75 -7.16
N VAL A 55 30.32 26.49 -6.65
CA VAL A 55 30.74 26.96 -5.31
C VAL A 55 30.74 28.49 -5.25
N GLU A 56 31.23 29.19 -6.29
CA GLU A 56 31.16 30.66 -6.37
C GLU A 56 29.70 31.17 -6.34
N LYS A 57 28.81 30.47 -7.06
CA LYS A 57 27.37 30.78 -7.09
C LYS A 57 26.64 30.52 -5.79
N LEU A 58 27.22 29.82 -4.82
CA LEU A 58 26.62 29.69 -3.49
C LEU A 58 26.44 31.03 -2.78
N GLY A 59 27.12 32.10 -3.22
CA GLY A 59 26.91 33.44 -2.70
C GLY A 59 25.66 34.16 -3.25
N GLU A 60 25.08 33.67 -4.34
CA GLU A 60 24.00 34.37 -5.07
C GLU A 60 22.61 34.11 -4.46
N GLY A 61 21.68 35.04 -4.66
CA GLY A 61 20.27 34.88 -4.29
C GLY A 61 19.86 35.53 -2.96
N LEU A 62 18.59 35.36 -2.59
CA LEU A 62 18.01 36.01 -1.42
C LEU A 62 18.43 35.33 -0.11
N PRO A 63 18.58 36.09 0.99
CA PRO A 63 18.80 35.55 2.33
C PRO A 63 17.74 34.49 2.72
N GLY A 64 18.20 33.28 3.03
CA GLY A 64 17.37 32.22 3.63
C GLY A 64 16.88 31.11 2.69
N ASP A 65 17.18 31.14 1.39
CA ASP A 65 16.91 30.02 0.48
C ASP A 65 18.19 29.23 0.16
N ASN A 66 18.07 27.91 0.00
CA ASN A 66 19.05 27.16 -0.78
C ASN A 66 18.84 27.54 -2.25
N ASN A 67 19.90 27.91 -2.95
CA ASN A 67 19.82 28.26 -4.36
C ASN A 67 20.10 27.03 -5.25
N ASP A 68 19.83 27.13 -6.54
CA ASP A 68 20.04 26.04 -7.51
C ASP A 68 21.47 25.46 -7.46
N ALA A 69 22.46 26.28 -7.11
CA ALA A 69 23.85 25.83 -6.93
C ALA A 69 24.02 24.89 -5.73
N THR A 70 23.28 25.11 -4.65
CA THR A 70 23.26 24.23 -3.47
C THR A 70 22.70 22.86 -3.84
N GLU A 71 21.58 22.81 -4.55
CA GLU A 71 20.98 21.57 -5.03
C GLU A 71 21.90 20.85 -6.02
N SER A 72 22.49 21.60 -6.96
CA SER A 72 23.43 21.08 -7.95
C SER A 72 24.68 20.46 -7.29
N LEU A 73 25.26 21.11 -6.26
CA LEU A 73 26.43 20.59 -5.55
C LEU A 73 26.10 19.37 -4.70
N ILE A 74 24.91 19.32 -4.09
CA ILE A 74 24.43 18.12 -3.37
C ILE A 74 24.22 16.97 -4.37
N GLN A 75 23.67 17.23 -5.55
CA GLN A 75 23.51 16.24 -6.62
C GLN A 75 24.85 15.74 -7.17
N ILE A 76 25.86 16.62 -7.27
CA ILE A 76 27.23 16.23 -7.67
C ILE A 76 27.87 15.26 -6.65
N GLY A 77 27.43 15.29 -5.39
CA GLY A 77 27.83 14.28 -4.41
C GLY A 77 29.25 14.50 -3.86
N ALA A 78 29.93 13.40 -3.54
CA ALA A 78 31.24 13.42 -2.89
C ALA A 78 32.35 14.15 -3.68
N LEU A 79 32.20 14.31 -5.01
CA LEU A 79 33.15 15.06 -5.84
C LEU A 79 33.18 16.56 -5.52
N ALA A 80 32.09 17.12 -4.98
CA ALA A 80 32.05 18.51 -4.54
C ALA A 80 32.76 18.73 -3.20
N THR A 81 32.91 17.68 -2.37
CA THR A 81 33.39 17.77 -0.98
C THR A 81 34.73 18.50 -0.84
N PRO A 82 35.80 18.21 -1.63
CA PRO A 82 37.07 18.92 -1.47
C PRO A 82 36.96 20.44 -1.72
N TYR A 83 36.14 20.83 -2.70
CA TYR A 83 35.92 22.24 -3.07
C TYR A 83 35.07 22.97 -2.04
N LEU A 84 34.06 22.28 -1.51
CA LEU A 84 33.25 22.76 -0.39
C LEU A 84 34.07 22.92 0.89
N LEU A 85 35.01 22.00 1.16
CA LEU A 85 35.92 22.11 2.30
C LEU A 85 36.90 23.28 2.15
N ASN A 86 37.30 23.61 0.92
CA ASN A 86 38.21 24.72 0.66
C ASN A 86 37.63 26.09 1.11
N VAL A 87 36.31 26.23 1.06
CA VAL A 87 35.58 27.42 1.54
C VAL A 87 35.83 27.72 3.02
N PHE A 88 36.21 26.72 3.81
CA PHE A 88 36.43 26.83 5.26
C PHE A 88 37.88 27.08 5.66
N GLN A 89 38.83 27.08 4.73
CA GLN A 89 40.24 27.31 5.06
C GLN A 89 40.47 28.75 5.54
N ASP A 90 39.89 29.72 4.83
CA ASP A 90 40.00 31.14 5.18
C ASP A 90 39.24 31.48 6.46
N ASP A 91 39.71 32.49 7.19
CA ASP A 91 38.99 33.01 8.34
C ASP A 91 37.65 33.62 7.93
N PRO A 92 36.58 33.44 8.73
CA PRO A 92 35.31 34.06 8.45
C PRO A 92 35.48 35.58 8.43
N PRO A 93 34.73 36.28 7.56
CA PRO A 93 34.83 37.72 7.44
C PRO A 93 34.54 38.40 8.80
N PRO A 94 35.24 39.49 9.15
CA PRO A 94 35.05 40.15 10.43
C PRO A 94 33.60 40.63 10.58
N TYR A 95 32.99 40.27 11.70
CA TYR A 95 31.64 40.67 12.04
C TYR A 95 31.58 42.17 12.37
N GLN A 96 31.17 42.98 11.40
CA GLN A 96 31.04 44.45 11.55
C GLN A 96 29.58 44.92 11.59
N SER A 97 28.65 44.14 11.03
CA SER A 97 27.21 44.45 10.98
C SER A 97 26.37 43.16 11.02
N ARG A 98 25.04 43.29 11.18
CA ARG A 98 24.11 42.14 11.20
C ARG A 98 23.79 41.56 9.81
N ASP A 99 24.24 42.20 8.74
CA ASP A 99 23.96 41.75 7.38
C ASP A 99 24.97 40.68 6.96
N LEU A 100 24.46 39.54 6.50
CA LEU A 100 25.28 38.45 5.98
C LEU A 100 25.85 38.82 4.62
N THR A 101 27.17 38.77 4.48
CA THR A 101 27.86 38.99 3.22
C THR A 101 27.69 37.80 2.28
N GLN A 102 27.99 38.01 1.00
CA GLN A 102 28.05 36.92 0.00
C GLN A 102 28.94 35.76 0.47
N LEU A 103 30.07 36.06 1.12
CA LEU A 103 31.00 35.06 1.63
C LEU A 103 30.40 34.27 2.80
N ASN A 104 29.61 34.90 3.67
CA ASN A 104 28.88 34.18 4.72
C ASN A 104 27.90 33.15 4.11
N TRP A 105 27.22 33.51 3.02
CA TRP A 105 26.31 32.59 2.33
C TRP A 105 27.02 31.42 1.65
N VAL A 106 28.17 31.68 1.02
CA VAL A 106 29.03 30.63 0.44
C VAL A 106 29.42 29.63 1.52
N ARG A 107 29.90 30.08 2.70
CA ARG A 107 30.24 29.20 3.83
C ARG A 107 29.03 28.44 4.36
N LEU A 108 27.91 29.12 4.60
CA LEU A 108 26.70 28.51 5.16
C LEU A 108 26.15 27.41 4.25
N ARG A 109 25.98 27.69 2.97
CA ARG A 109 25.44 26.72 2.00
C ARG A 109 26.47 25.63 1.69
N SER A 110 27.77 25.91 1.80
CA SER A 110 28.80 24.86 1.72
C SER A 110 28.70 23.90 2.90
N ALA A 111 28.49 24.41 4.12
CA ALA A 111 28.29 23.58 5.30
C ALA A 111 26.98 22.79 5.19
N HIS A 112 25.93 23.39 4.62
CA HIS A 112 24.69 22.70 4.30
C HIS A 112 24.91 21.55 3.32
N CYS A 113 25.64 21.79 2.22
CA CYS A 113 26.00 20.75 1.25
C CYS A 113 26.77 19.62 1.95
N LEU A 114 27.83 19.92 2.69
CA LEU A 114 28.62 18.93 3.44
C LEU A 114 27.77 18.16 4.47
N SER A 115 26.84 18.84 5.15
CA SER A 115 25.88 18.24 6.07
C SER A 115 24.89 17.30 5.37
N ARG A 116 24.43 17.63 4.16
CA ARG A 116 23.55 16.79 3.34
C ARG A 116 24.29 15.63 2.68
N LEU A 117 25.58 15.80 2.42
CA LEU A 117 26.49 14.77 1.91
C LEU A 117 27.04 13.85 3.02
N ASN A 118 26.63 14.05 4.30
CA ASN A 118 27.12 13.30 5.46
C ASN A 118 28.65 13.24 5.53
N TYR A 119 29.34 14.36 5.28
CA TYR A 119 30.80 14.43 5.41
C TYR A 119 31.26 13.98 6.80
N ASN A 120 32.18 13.00 6.88
CA ASN A 120 32.62 12.39 8.15
C ASN A 120 33.11 13.40 9.21
N GLY A 121 33.70 14.52 8.78
CA GLY A 121 34.18 15.58 9.67
C GLY A 121 33.14 16.66 10.01
N ILE A 122 31.88 16.51 9.58
CA ILE A 122 30.88 17.59 9.65
C ILE A 122 30.58 18.05 11.08
N ILE A 123 30.57 17.14 12.05
CA ILE A 123 30.32 17.49 13.46
C ILE A 123 31.39 18.46 13.96
N ASN A 124 32.67 18.14 13.72
CA ASN A 124 33.79 18.98 14.11
C ASN A 124 33.81 20.28 13.32
N LEU A 125 33.58 20.23 12.01
CA LEU A 125 33.53 21.42 11.15
C LEU A 125 32.44 22.39 11.61
N LEU A 126 31.22 21.91 11.85
CA LEU A 126 30.13 22.76 12.33
C LEU A 126 30.43 23.31 13.73
N ALA A 127 31.02 22.51 14.62
CA ALA A 127 31.40 22.95 15.96
C ALA A 127 32.48 24.04 15.93
N GLU A 128 33.51 23.85 15.10
CA GLU A 128 34.58 24.83 14.85
C GLU A 128 34.00 26.12 14.25
N GLU A 129 33.13 26.03 13.25
CA GLU A 129 32.50 27.21 12.64
C GLU A 129 31.56 27.95 13.59
N ILE A 130 30.90 27.25 14.51
CA ILE A 130 30.11 27.86 15.59
C ILE A 130 31.00 28.68 16.53
N GLU A 131 32.23 28.25 16.77
CA GLU A 131 33.19 28.95 17.64
C GLU A 131 33.94 30.06 16.89
N ARG A 132 34.29 29.81 15.61
CA ARG A 132 35.11 30.67 14.76
C ARG A 132 34.32 31.84 14.16
N ASP A 133 33.09 31.61 13.70
CA ASP A 133 32.25 32.66 13.14
C ASP A 133 31.48 33.36 14.27
N LEU A 134 31.86 34.60 14.56
CA LEU A 134 31.21 35.41 15.60
C LEU A 134 29.85 35.97 15.18
N HIS A 135 29.42 35.78 13.92
CA HIS A 135 28.14 36.24 13.42
C HIS A 135 26.99 35.39 14.03
N PRO A 136 26.05 35.99 14.79
CA PRO A 136 25.04 35.23 15.53
C PRO A 136 24.09 34.39 14.67
N THR A 137 23.70 34.89 13.50
CA THR A 137 22.91 34.13 12.50
C THR A 137 23.61 32.88 11.99
N MET A 138 24.92 32.96 11.75
CA MET A 138 25.72 31.83 11.28
C MET A 138 25.78 30.76 12.36
N GLN A 139 26.11 31.14 13.59
CA GLN A 139 26.11 30.24 14.76
C GLN A 139 24.76 29.53 14.96
N HIS A 140 23.64 30.24 14.79
CA HIS A 140 22.31 29.65 14.93
C HIS A 140 22.01 28.61 13.85
N ILE A 141 22.28 28.93 12.58
CA ILE A 141 21.98 28.01 11.47
C ILE A 141 22.93 26.80 11.48
N TYR A 142 24.21 26.99 11.83
CA TYR A 142 25.12 25.86 12.04
C TYR A 142 24.64 24.93 13.16
N ALA A 143 24.11 25.48 14.26
CA ALA A 143 23.50 24.67 15.31
C ALA A 143 22.27 23.90 14.79
N ILE A 144 21.45 24.49 13.92
CA ILE A 144 20.35 23.78 13.24
C ILE A 144 20.89 22.64 12.38
N TYR A 145 21.93 22.86 11.58
CA TYR A 145 22.51 21.78 10.77
C TYR A 145 23.11 20.67 11.64
N LEU A 146 23.65 21.01 12.80
CA LEU A 146 24.19 20.06 13.77
C LEU A 146 23.11 19.16 14.38
N THR A 147 21.82 19.55 14.39
CA THR A 147 20.73 18.69 14.92
C THR A 147 20.65 17.31 14.25
N ARG A 148 21.05 17.22 12.98
CA ARG A 148 21.06 15.97 12.20
C ARG A 148 22.18 15.01 12.59
N HIS A 149 23.24 15.53 13.22
CA HIS A 149 24.51 14.83 13.42
C HIS A 149 24.86 14.67 14.90
N ASP A 150 24.63 15.70 15.72
CA ASP A 150 24.77 15.67 17.18
C ASP A 150 23.72 16.58 17.84
N LEU A 151 22.59 15.97 18.18
CA LEU A 151 21.46 16.66 18.79
C LEU A 151 21.81 17.29 20.14
N LYS A 152 22.61 16.61 20.97
CA LYS A 152 22.97 17.10 22.32
C LYS A 152 23.85 18.33 22.21
N ARG A 153 24.86 18.30 21.33
CA ARG A 153 25.76 19.44 21.10
C ARG A 153 25.02 20.62 20.46
N SER A 154 24.13 20.35 19.50
CA SER A 154 23.25 21.38 18.93
C SER A 154 22.44 22.10 20.00
N ILE A 155 21.77 21.36 20.89
CA ILE A 155 20.99 21.92 22.01
C ILE A 155 21.89 22.73 22.95
N GLN A 156 23.11 22.26 23.27
CA GLN A 156 24.06 23.02 24.09
C GLN A 156 24.40 24.38 23.45
N VAL A 157 24.66 24.40 22.14
CA VAL A 157 24.96 25.64 21.40
C VAL A 157 23.74 26.56 21.39
N LEU A 158 22.54 26.06 21.10
CA LEU A 158 21.32 26.86 21.10
C LEU A 158 21.04 27.47 22.49
N VAL A 159 21.19 26.69 23.56
CA VAL A 159 21.04 27.18 24.94
C VAL A 159 22.15 28.18 25.31
N SER A 160 23.38 27.98 24.85
CA SER A 160 24.48 28.94 25.03
C SER A 160 24.21 30.27 24.31
N ASN A 161 23.75 30.20 23.07
CA ASN A 161 23.39 31.38 22.27
C ASN A 161 22.20 32.14 22.87
N LEU A 162 21.24 31.42 23.47
CA LEU A 162 20.16 32.02 24.25
C LEU A 162 20.71 32.87 25.42
N LYS A 163 21.79 32.42 26.09
CA LYS A 163 22.44 33.18 27.19
C LYS A 163 23.16 34.44 26.71
N LYS A 164 23.82 34.37 25.56
CA LYS A 164 24.65 35.47 25.04
C LYS A 164 23.83 36.64 24.47
N ASN A 165 22.52 36.46 24.26
CA ASN A 165 21.61 37.46 23.65
C ASN A 165 22.07 37.95 22.26
N ASN A 166 22.82 37.11 21.55
CA ASN A 166 23.50 37.48 20.30
C ASN A 166 22.58 37.36 19.07
N TYR A 167 21.53 36.54 19.11
CA TYR A 167 20.58 36.34 18.01
C TYR A 167 19.18 36.91 18.35
N THR A 168 18.26 36.91 17.39
CA THR A 168 16.84 37.12 17.67
C THR A 168 16.35 35.99 18.56
N ARG A 169 16.44 36.24 19.87
CA ARG A 169 15.96 35.42 20.98
C ARG A 169 14.68 34.61 20.67
N PRO A 170 13.64 35.15 19.98
CA PRO A 170 12.48 34.37 19.52
C PRO A 170 12.79 33.15 18.65
N ASP A 171 13.75 33.22 17.74
CA ASP A 171 14.05 32.14 16.79
C ASP A 171 14.76 30.96 17.47
N ILE A 172 15.60 31.22 18.48
CA ILE A 172 16.20 30.16 19.31
C ILE A 172 15.12 29.42 20.09
N ILE A 173 14.14 30.14 20.65
CA ILE A 173 13.01 29.55 21.38
C ILE A 173 12.20 28.65 20.46
N ILE A 174 11.81 29.16 19.28
CA ILE A 174 11.05 28.39 18.30
C ILE A 174 11.83 27.14 17.88
N THR A 175 13.13 27.29 17.62
CA THR A 175 14.00 26.15 17.24
C THR A 175 14.07 25.10 18.34
N LEU A 176 14.27 25.50 19.61
CA LEU A 176 14.32 24.56 20.74
C LEU A 176 12.98 23.85 20.97
N LYS A 177 11.85 24.55 20.80
CA LYS A 177 10.52 23.93 20.85
C LYS A 177 10.30 22.96 19.70
N ASN A 178 10.70 23.32 18.47
CA ASN A 178 10.59 22.45 17.31
C ASN A 178 11.49 21.21 17.41
N ILE A 179 12.66 21.33 18.03
CA ILE A 179 13.52 20.18 18.35
C ILE A 179 12.82 19.22 19.32
N ASN A 180 11.98 19.75 20.21
CA ASN A 180 11.14 19.00 21.15
C ASN A 180 11.85 17.87 21.90
N SER A 181 13.07 18.13 22.40
CA SER A 181 13.91 17.10 23.04
C SER A 181 14.03 17.31 24.55
N PRO A 182 13.75 16.27 25.38
CA PRO A 182 13.97 16.30 26.83
C PRO A 182 15.42 16.61 27.24
N LEU A 183 16.40 16.42 26.35
CA LEU A 183 17.82 16.73 26.57
C LEU A 183 18.06 18.21 26.89
N ALA A 184 17.18 19.10 26.45
CA ALA A 184 17.27 20.54 26.73
C ALA A 184 16.88 20.89 28.17
N ILE A 185 16.02 20.09 28.83
CA ILE A 185 15.48 20.36 30.16
C ILE A 185 16.57 20.65 31.21
N PRO A 186 17.58 19.78 31.44
CA PRO A 186 18.61 20.04 32.45
C PRO A 186 19.48 21.27 32.12
N MET A 187 19.63 21.62 30.84
CA MET A 187 20.41 22.78 30.40
C MET A 187 19.64 24.09 30.56
N LEU A 188 18.31 24.04 30.44
CA LEU A 188 17.40 25.17 30.56
C LEU A 188 17.02 25.48 32.01
N LYS A 189 16.83 24.48 32.87
CA LYS A 189 16.43 24.67 34.28
C LYS A 189 17.23 25.74 35.06
N PRO A 190 18.58 25.80 34.96
CA PRO A 190 19.36 26.85 35.63
C PRO A 190 19.00 28.27 35.19
N LEU A 191 18.49 28.45 33.96
CA LEU A 191 18.17 29.75 33.38
C LEU A 191 16.86 30.35 33.91
N LEU A 192 16.03 29.58 34.63
CA LEU A 192 14.85 30.12 35.32
C LEU A 192 15.21 31.16 36.38
N LYS A 193 16.44 31.11 36.92
CA LYS A 193 16.96 32.10 37.89
C LYS A 193 17.42 33.40 37.23
N ASN A 194 17.58 33.41 35.90
CA ASN A 194 18.04 34.58 35.16
C ASN A 194 16.88 35.54 34.89
N GLN A 195 16.96 36.78 35.42
CA GLN A 195 15.87 37.76 35.32
C GLN A 195 15.44 38.07 33.89
N THR A 196 16.36 38.05 32.93
CA THR A 196 16.05 38.39 31.53
C THR A 196 15.50 37.19 30.78
N LEU A 197 15.98 35.96 31.04
CA LEU A 197 15.64 34.74 30.27
C LEU A 197 14.59 33.83 30.90
N LYS A 198 14.17 34.12 32.14
CA LYS A 198 13.25 33.26 32.91
C LYS A 198 11.94 32.91 32.19
N LEU A 199 11.35 33.86 31.45
CA LEU A 199 10.07 33.65 30.76
C LEU A 199 10.21 32.70 29.57
N ASP A 200 11.14 32.96 28.68
CA ASP A 200 11.43 32.12 27.52
C ASP A 200 11.84 30.71 27.92
N THR A 201 12.65 30.62 28.97
CA THR A 201 13.09 29.33 29.52
C THR A 201 11.89 28.56 30.04
N ALA A 202 11.00 29.21 30.80
CA ALA A 202 9.77 28.59 31.27
C ALA A 202 8.88 28.12 30.11
N GLU A 203 8.77 28.92 29.05
CA GLU A 203 7.96 28.60 27.88
C GLU A 203 8.46 27.37 27.12
N ILE A 204 9.79 27.23 26.96
CA ILE A 204 10.40 26.04 26.35
C ILE A 204 10.21 24.83 27.28
N LEU A 205 10.46 24.97 28.58
CA LEU A 205 10.34 23.88 29.55
C LEU A 205 8.92 23.30 29.58
N VAL A 206 7.89 24.15 29.66
CA VAL A 206 6.49 23.70 29.65
C VAL A 206 6.12 23.01 28.34
N HIS A 207 6.64 23.49 27.20
CA HIS A 207 6.46 22.82 25.91
C HIS A 207 7.07 21.41 25.88
N LEU A 208 8.21 21.22 26.55
CA LEU A 208 8.90 19.94 26.68
C LEU A 208 8.31 19.02 27.77
N GLY A 209 7.20 19.42 28.41
CA GLY A 209 6.53 18.67 29.47
C GLY A 209 7.07 18.91 30.89
N ASP A 210 8.02 19.84 31.08
CA ASP A 210 8.51 20.23 32.41
C ASP A 210 7.76 21.44 32.97
N THR A 211 7.04 21.25 34.07
CA THR A 211 6.11 22.24 34.63
C THR A 211 6.76 23.25 35.57
N THR A 212 8.09 23.20 35.79
CA THR A 212 8.79 24.06 36.78
C THR A 212 8.59 25.56 36.51
N GLY A 213 8.34 25.95 35.25
CA GLY A 213 8.07 27.33 34.83
C GLY A 213 6.59 27.71 34.69
N ALA A 214 5.66 26.78 34.92
CA ALA A 214 4.22 26.96 34.64
C ALA A 214 3.61 28.17 35.35
N ASN A 215 3.81 28.28 36.67
CA ASN A 215 3.26 29.37 37.47
C ASN A 215 3.78 30.75 37.03
N LEU A 216 5.05 30.81 36.58
CA LEU A 216 5.63 32.04 36.06
C LEU A 216 4.91 32.49 34.78
N LEU A 217 4.63 31.57 33.85
CA LEU A 217 3.90 31.87 32.62
C LEU A 217 2.43 32.22 32.88
N LEU A 218 1.75 31.46 33.74
CA LEU A 218 0.34 31.69 34.06
C LEU A 218 0.09 33.04 34.76
N SER A 219 1.10 33.59 35.44
CA SER A 219 1.05 34.90 36.10
C SER A 219 1.22 36.11 35.17
N GLN A 220 1.57 35.91 33.89
CA GLN A 220 1.81 36.99 32.91
C GLN A 220 0.49 37.63 32.40
N LYS A 221 -0.20 38.39 33.25
CA LYS A 221 -1.54 38.94 32.98
C LYS A 221 -1.63 39.77 31.69
N ASP A 222 -0.55 40.47 31.32
CA ASP A 222 -0.48 41.32 30.14
C ASP A 222 -0.27 40.54 28.83
N ASN A 223 -0.07 39.22 28.90
CA ASN A 223 0.08 38.34 27.74
C ASN A 223 -0.93 37.18 27.77
N PRO A 224 -2.20 37.44 27.40
CA PRO A 224 -3.27 36.44 27.47
C PRO A 224 -3.03 35.23 26.54
N GLU A 225 -2.40 35.44 25.38
CA GLU A 225 -2.07 34.38 24.43
C GLU A 225 -1.05 33.38 25.00
N LEU A 226 0.02 33.89 25.63
CA LEU A 226 1.01 33.04 26.30
C LEU A 226 0.38 32.25 27.44
N ARG A 227 -0.50 32.88 28.22
CA ARG A 227 -1.23 32.21 29.31
C ARG A 227 -2.14 31.10 28.80
N LEU A 228 -2.83 31.34 27.70
CA LEU A 228 -3.69 30.34 27.05
C LEU A 228 -2.88 29.19 26.48
N ALA A 229 -1.81 29.48 25.73
CA ALA A 229 -0.90 28.48 25.19
C ALA A 229 -0.28 27.60 26.29
N THR A 230 0.09 28.22 27.42
CA THR A 230 0.57 27.52 28.62
C THR A 230 -0.53 26.64 29.21
N ALA A 231 -1.73 27.18 29.40
CA ALA A 231 -2.87 26.44 29.97
C ALA A 231 -3.23 25.19 29.15
N LEU A 232 -3.10 25.25 27.82
CA LEU A 232 -3.35 24.11 26.94
C LEU A 232 -2.32 22.97 27.10
N LEU A 233 -1.10 23.28 27.54
CA LEU A 233 -0.01 22.30 27.70
C LEU A 233 0.02 21.63 29.08
N LEU A 234 -0.55 22.26 30.11
CA LEU A 234 -0.47 21.76 31.49
C LEU A 234 -1.52 20.68 31.80
N GLY A 235 -1.17 19.74 32.69
CA GLY A 235 -2.05 18.65 33.14
C GLY A 235 -2.96 19.02 34.32
N GLU A 236 -3.63 18.00 34.87
CA GLU A 236 -4.59 18.11 35.99
C GLU A 236 -3.97 18.74 37.26
N ASP A 237 -2.67 18.54 37.49
CA ASP A 237 -1.94 19.13 38.63
C ASP A 237 -2.01 20.68 38.71
N HIS A 238 -2.37 21.35 37.61
CA HIS A 238 -2.50 22.80 37.53
C HIS A 238 -3.96 23.27 37.34
N LEU A 239 -4.94 22.37 37.54
CA LEU A 239 -6.34 22.58 37.18
C LEU A 239 -6.90 23.90 37.73
N GLU A 240 -6.69 24.20 39.02
CA GLU A 240 -7.19 25.44 39.65
C GLU A 240 -6.70 26.71 38.94
N SER A 241 -5.46 26.70 38.44
CA SER A 241 -4.84 27.86 37.80
C SER A 241 -5.21 28.00 36.32
N ILE A 242 -5.40 26.88 35.61
CA ILE A 242 -5.69 26.90 34.17
C ILE A 242 -7.19 26.94 33.86
N LEU A 243 -8.04 26.41 34.72
CA LEU A 243 -9.49 26.32 34.48
C LEU A 243 -10.14 27.69 34.21
N PRO A 244 -9.86 28.78 34.95
CA PRO A 244 -10.40 30.09 34.63
C PRO A 244 -9.91 30.62 33.27
N ILE A 245 -8.65 30.33 32.90
CA ILE A 245 -8.06 30.78 31.64
C ILE A 245 -8.74 30.07 30.46
N LEU A 246 -8.91 28.75 30.54
CA LEU A 246 -9.59 27.97 29.51
C LEU A 246 -11.05 28.39 29.36
N LYS A 247 -11.80 28.52 30.47
CA LYS A 247 -13.21 28.95 30.45
C LYS A 247 -13.40 30.35 29.85
N ASN A 248 -12.54 31.31 30.21
CA ASN A 248 -12.62 32.67 29.66
C ASN A 248 -12.33 32.73 28.15
N ASN A 249 -11.62 31.75 27.61
CA ASN A 249 -11.26 31.68 26.20
C ASN A 249 -12.11 30.72 25.37
N LEU A 250 -13.20 30.16 25.91
CA LEU A 250 -14.13 29.31 25.14
C LEU A 250 -14.73 30.00 23.91
N LYS A 251 -14.79 31.33 23.92
CA LYS A 251 -15.25 32.18 22.80
C LYS A 251 -14.08 32.81 22.03
N HIS A 252 -12.90 32.17 22.03
CA HIS A 252 -11.74 32.64 21.30
C HIS A 252 -12.07 32.90 19.82
N ARG A 253 -11.43 33.91 19.19
CA ARG A 253 -11.74 34.30 17.81
C ARG A 253 -11.46 33.18 16.79
N GLU A 254 -10.40 32.40 17.02
CA GLU A 254 -9.95 31.31 16.14
C GLU A 254 -10.63 29.99 16.50
N ALA A 255 -11.28 29.36 15.52
CA ALA A 255 -12.02 28.11 15.68
C ALA A 255 -11.14 26.94 16.17
N ARG A 256 -9.94 26.77 15.61
CA ARG A 256 -8.97 25.75 16.03
C ARG A 256 -8.60 25.87 17.51
N THR A 257 -8.44 27.09 17.99
CA THR A 257 -8.15 27.37 19.41
C THR A 257 -9.36 27.06 20.29
N ARG A 258 -10.58 27.41 19.86
CA ARG A 258 -11.82 27.01 20.58
C ARG A 258 -11.94 25.49 20.71
N LEU A 259 -11.66 24.74 19.65
CA LEU A 259 -11.70 23.27 19.68
C LEU A 259 -10.68 22.69 20.65
N ARG A 260 -9.42 23.15 20.58
CA ARG A 260 -8.35 22.73 21.51
C ARG A 260 -8.69 23.02 22.97
N ILE A 261 -9.32 24.16 23.25
CA ILE A 261 -9.78 24.50 24.61
C ILE A 261 -10.88 23.54 25.06
N ALA A 262 -11.84 23.24 24.19
CA ALA A 262 -12.94 22.33 24.51
C ALA A 262 -12.44 20.90 24.76
N ASP A 263 -11.55 20.38 23.90
CA ASP A 263 -10.91 19.07 24.08
C ASP A 263 -10.11 19.05 25.38
N LYS A 264 -9.33 20.10 25.65
CA LYS A 264 -8.56 20.21 26.89
C LYS A 264 -9.44 20.19 28.13
N LEU A 265 -10.58 20.87 28.11
CA LEU A 265 -11.53 20.87 29.22
C LEU A 265 -12.18 19.49 29.40
N ALA A 266 -12.44 18.77 28.30
CA ALA A 266 -12.95 17.40 28.32
C ALA A 266 -11.93 16.44 28.96
N ASP A 267 -10.66 16.51 28.55
CA ASP A 267 -9.56 15.70 29.07
C ASP A 267 -9.34 15.92 30.58
N LEU A 268 -9.59 17.15 31.06
CA LEU A 268 -9.52 17.53 32.48
C LEU A 268 -10.80 17.18 33.26
N GLY A 269 -11.70 16.34 32.72
CA GLY A 269 -12.91 15.88 33.39
C GLY A 269 -13.99 16.95 33.61
N GLN A 270 -13.91 18.10 32.93
CA GLN A 270 -14.85 19.22 33.13
C GLN A 270 -16.12 19.03 32.28
N ALA A 271 -16.91 18.01 32.61
CA ALA A 271 -18.11 17.61 31.87
C ALA A 271 -19.14 18.76 31.68
N ASN A 272 -19.27 19.65 32.68
CA ASN A 272 -20.19 20.81 32.62
C ASN A 272 -19.70 21.95 31.71
N SER A 273 -18.47 21.85 31.17
CA SER A 273 -17.86 22.82 30.24
C SER A 273 -17.67 22.25 28.83
N LEU A 274 -18.22 21.05 28.58
CA LEU A 274 -18.24 20.44 27.25
C LEU A 274 -19.09 21.28 26.31
N ILE A 275 -18.53 21.63 25.16
CA ILE A 275 -19.31 22.18 24.05
C ILE A 275 -20.34 21.12 23.61
N SER A 276 -21.56 21.56 23.25
CA SER A 276 -22.54 20.60 22.75
C SER A 276 -22.05 19.96 21.44
N THR A 277 -22.54 18.76 21.11
CA THR A 277 -22.24 18.10 19.82
C THR A 277 -22.52 19.04 18.63
N LYS A 278 -23.59 19.84 18.73
CA LYS A 278 -23.95 20.84 17.73
C LYS A 278 -22.87 21.93 17.62
N ASP A 279 -22.43 22.47 18.75
CA ASP A 279 -21.41 23.53 18.77
C ASP A 279 -20.04 23.02 18.29
N ARG A 280 -19.67 21.77 18.65
CA ARG A 280 -18.47 21.12 18.11
C ARG A 280 -18.53 21.03 16.59
N LEU A 281 -19.64 20.54 16.04
CA LEU A 281 -19.81 20.45 14.60
C LEU A 281 -19.73 21.82 13.93
N MET A 282 -20.34 22.86 14.52
CA MET A 282 -20.25 24.21 13.98
C MET A 282 -18.81 24.76 13.97
N ILE A 283 -18.02 24.49 15.02
CA ILE A 283 -16.60 24.87 15.06
C ILE A 283 -15.82 24.16 13.96
N LEU A 284 -16.05 22.85 13.76
CA LEU A 284 -15.38 22.08 12.72
C LEU A 284 -15.75 22.59 11.31
N LEU A 285 -17.02 22.91 11.07
CA LEU A 285 -17.48 23.47 9.79
C LEU A 285 -16.82 24.82 9.51
N GLU A 286 -16.69 25.69 10.53
CA GLU A 286 -15.99 26.97 10.39
C GLU A 286 -14.50 26.79 10.09
N MET A 287 -13.84 25.82 10.74
CA MET A 287 -12.45 25.48 10.43
C MET A 287 -12.30 25.01 8.98
N LEU A 288 -13.24 24.18 8.52
CA LEU A 288 -13.21 23.61 7.18
C LEU A 288 -13.41 24.67 6.08
N GLU A 289 -14.27 25.66 6.31
CA GLU A 289 -14.50 26.79 5.40
C GLU A 289 -13.27 27.68 5.25
N GLN A 290 -12.52 27.88 6.34
CA GLN A 290 -11.38 28.81 6.38
C GLN A 290 -10.06 28.17 5.96
N GLU A 291 -9.96 26.84 5.85
CA GLU A 291 -8.70 26.14 5.61
C GLU A 291 -8.34 26.09 4.11
N PRO A 292 -7.30 26.83 3.66
CA PRO A 292 -6.91 26.85 2.26
C PRO A 292 -6.24 25.54 1.81
N ASN A 293 -5.58 24.80 2.71
CA ASN A 293 -4.81 23.62 2.36
C ASN A 293 -5.69 22.37 2.33
N ALA A 294 -5.73 21.67 1.18
CA ALA A 294 -6.51 20.44 1.01
C ALA A 294 -6.14 19.34 2.03
N TRP A 295 -4.86 19.17 2.36
CA TRP A 295 -4.40 18.18 3.35
C TRP A 295 -4.85 18.52 4.76
N GLU A 296 -4.96 19.80 5.09
CA GLU A 296 -5.45 20.25 6.40
C GLU A 296 -6.99 20.23 6.47
N ARG A 297 -7.68 20.19 5.33
CA ARG A 297 -9.14 19.94 5.27
C ARG A 297 -9.47 18.48 5.56
N GLY A 298 -8.77 17.53 4.95
CA GLY A 298 -9.00 16.08 5.10
C GLY A 298 -7.89 15.23 4.47
N THR A 299 -7.71 14.01 4.97
CA THR A 299 -6.61 13.11 4.54
C THR A 299 -7.09 11.92 3.69
N ASP A 300 -6.13 11.23 3.07
CA ASP A 300 -6.35 9.91 2.43
C ASP A 300 -5.97 8.72 3.31
N LEU A 301 -5.82 8.97 4.61
CA LEU A 301 -5.60 7.93 5.61
C LEU A 301 -6.94 7.32 6.05
N PHE A 302 -6.87 6.36 6.97
CA PHE A 302 -8.09 5.89 7.63
C PHE A 302 -8.68 6.99 8.50
N LEU A 303 -10.02 7.01 8.60
CA LEU A 303 -10.71 7.91 9.51
C LEU A 303 -10.16 7.73 10.94
N ASN A 304 -9.83 8.85 11.59
CA ASN A 304 -9.25 8.92 12.94
C ASN A 304 -7.78 8.53 13.08
N GLU A 305 -7.06 8.19 11.99
CA GLU A 305 -5.62 7.95 12.05
C GLU A 305 -4.86 9.25 12.35
N ILE A 306 -5.13 10.29 11.55
CA ILE A 306 -4.70 11.66 11.78
C ILE A 306 -5.91 12.56 11.56
N PRO A 307 -6.81 12.70 12.55
CA PRO A 307 -8.09 13.36 12.36
C PRO A 307 -7.89 14.83 11.96
N LYS A 308 -8.43 15.19 10.79
CA LYS A 308 -8.60 16.57 10.33
C LYS A 308 -10.09 16.96 10.43
N PRO A 309 -10.46 18.24 10.22
CA PRO A 309 -11.84 18.67 10.40
C PRO A 309 -12.84 17.88 9.56
N ALA A 310 -12.54 17.55 8.30
CA ALA A 310 -13.43 16.72 7.49
C ALA A 310 -13.56 15.28 8.03
N ASP A 311 -12.46 14.64 8.45
CA ASP A 311 -12.46 13.30 9.03
C ASP A 311 -13.37 13.22 10.27
N GLU A 312 -13.29 14.22 11.15
CA GLU A 312 -14.17 14.31 12.33
C GLU A 312 -15.63 14.54 11.93
N ILE A 313 -15.91 15.49 11.04
CA ILE A 313 -17.27 15.77 10.56
C ILE A 313 -17.90 14.52 9.95
N ILE A 314 -17.17 13.81 9.10
CA ILE A 314 -17.64 12.61 8.41
C ILE A 314 -17.83 11.46 9.40
N THR A 315 -16.98 11.34 10.41
CA THR A 315 -17.18 10.39 11.52
C THR A 315 -18.46 10.70 12.30
N MET A 316 -18.77 11.98 12.54
CA MET A 316 -20.03 12.37 13.21
C MET A 316 -21.26 12.10 12.34
N ILE A 317 -21.21 12.42 11.05
CA ILE A 317 -22.34 12.26 10.12
C ILE A 317 -22.55 10.80 9.74
N GLY A 318 -21.47 10.04 9.62
CA GLY A 318 -21.43 8.66 9.15
C GLY A 318 -21.44 8.53 7.62
N HIS A 319 -21.17 9.61 6.87
CA HIS A 319 -21.08 9.60 5.40
C HIS A 319 -20.36 10.85 4.86
N PRO A 320 -19.53 10.73 3.80
CA PRO A 320 -18.79 11.84 3.20
C PRO A 320 -19.66 12.81 2.39
N ASP A 321 -20.84 12.38 1.92
CA ASP A 321 -21.78 13.17 1.11
C ASP A 321 -21.11 13.81 -0.13
N GLY A 322 -20.15 13.14 -0.77
CA GLY A 322 -19.41 13.69 -1.91
C GLY A 322 -18.46 14.85 -1.57
N TYR A 323 -18.12 15.05 -0.29
CA TYR A 323 -17.10 16.03 0.09
C TYR A 323 -15.72 15.63 -0.45
N ASP A 324 -15.06 16.55 -1.15
CA ASP A 324 -13.70 16.38 -1.63
C ASP A 324 -12.82 17.55 -1.16
N PRO A 325 -11.84 17.32 -0.27
CA PRO A 325 -10.85 18.31 0.13
C PRO A 325 -10.10 18.98 -1.03
N ARG A 326 -9.97 18.33 -2.19
CA ARG A 326 -9.30 18.85 -3.39
C ARG A 326 -10.24 19.40 -4.45
N GLY A 327 -11.56 19.18 -4.33
CA GLY A 327 -12.56 19.67 -5.27
C GLY A 327 -12.63 21.19 -5.32
N THR A 328 -13.39 21.77 -6.26
CA THR A 328 -13.53 23.23 -6.38
C THR A 328 -14.05 23.89 -5.09
N GLU A 329 -13.77 25.18 -4.91
CA GLU A 329 -14.35 25.94 -3.79
C GLU A 329 -15.88 25.91 -3.81
N LYS A 330 -16.46 25.95 -5.01
CA LYS A 330 -17.90 25.85 -5.25
C LYS A 330 -18.47 24.53 -4.71
N LEU A 331 -17.85 23.39 -5.06
CA LEU A 331 -18.24 22.08 -4.55
C LEU A 331 -18.16 22.02 -3.02
N ARG A 332 -17.01 22.41 -2.45
CA ARG A 332 -16.79 22.36 -0.99
C ARG A 332 -17.83 23.20 -0.25
N GLN A 333 -18.09 24.43 -0.72
CA GLN A 333 -19.08 25.31 -0.08
C GLN A 333 -20.51 24.76 -0.22
N SER A 334 -20.85 24.14 -1.35
CA SER A 334 -22.15 23.47 -1.55
C SER A 334 -22.37 22.37 -0.51
N VAL A 335 -21.38 21.50 -0.32
CA VAL A 335 -21.45 20.39 0.64
C VAL A 335 -21.56 20.91 2.08
N ILE A 336 -20.75 21.91 2.44
CA ILE A 336 -20.78 22.53 3.78
C ILE A 336 -22.14 23.19 4.06
N ASN A 337 -22.69 23.92 3.09
CA ASN A 337 -24.01 24.54 3.22
C ASN A 337 -25.12 23.50 3.41
N ARG A 338 -25.06 22.39 2.66
CA ARG A 338 -25.98 21.27 2.84
C ARG A 338 -25.88 20.68 4.25
N TRP A 339 -24.67 20.47 4.78
CA TRP A 339 -24.49 20.00 6.15
C TRP A 339 -25.07 20.97 7.19
N LYS A 340 -24.86 22.28 7.03
CA LYS A 340 -25.47 23.31 7.89
C LYS A 340 -27.00 23.26 7.85
N LYS A 341 -27.59 23.20 6.65
CA LYS A 341 -29.04 23.09 6.44
C LYS A 341 -29.62 21.84 7.10
N ARG A 342 -28.97 20.69 6.96
CA ARG A 342 -29.41 19.44 7.60
C ARG A 342 -29.32 19.51 9.12
N LEU A 343 -28.25 20.07 9.66
CA LEU A 343 -28.13 20.30 11.10
C LEU A 343 -29.23 21.23 11.64
N GLU A 344 -29.64 22.24 10.87
CA GLU A 344 -30.73 23.15 11.22
C GLU A 344 -32.10 22.46 11.21
N VAL A 345 -32.39 21.69 10.16
CA VAL A 345 -33.71 21.05 9.94
C VAL A 345 -33.88 19.77 10.77
N GLU A 346 -32.86 18.90 10.78
CA GLU A 346 -32.92 17.57 11.40
C GLU A 346 -32.31 17.53 12.82
N GLY A 347 -31.53 18.55 13.19
CA GLY A 347 -30.81 18.61 14.47
C GLY A 347 -29.73 17.54 14.58
N ILE A 348 -29.31 17.22 15.82
CA ILE A 348 -28.27 16.20 16.08
C ILE A 348 -28.69 14.79 15.67
N LYS A 349 -29.99 14.53 15.42
CA LYS A 349 -30.48 13.21 14.97
C LYS A 349 -29.95 12.81 13.59
N TRP A 350 -29.54 13.79 12.79
CA TRP A 350 -28.89 13.56 11.50
C TRP A 350 -27.50 12.93 11.63
N LEU A 351 -26.80 13.16 12.75
CA LEU A 351 -25.42 12.71 12.98
C LEU A 351 -25.37 11.21 13.27
N LYS A 352 -25.66 10.41 12.24
CA LYS A 352 -25.85 8.96 12.35
C LYS A 352 -24.58 8.22 12.75
N GLY A 353 -23.41 8.77 12.43
CA GLY A 353 -22.12 8.21 12.83
C GLY A 353 -21.87 8.22 14.33
N LEU A 354 -22.58 9.09 15.08
CA LEU A 354 -22.55 9.09 16.54
C LEU A 354 -23.36 7.95 17.18
N ASN A 355 -24.22 7.29 16.41
CA ASN A 355 -25.00 6.19 16.94
C ASN A 355 -24.16 4.90 16.93
N TYR A 356 -24.09 4.24 18.08
CA TYR A 356 -23.52 2.89 18.13
C TYR A 356 -24.34 1.95 17.24
N ARG A 357 -23.69 1.41 16.20
CA ARG A 357 -24.31 0.41 15.33
C ARG A 357 -24.35 -0.91 16.06
N LYS A 358 -25.56 -1.40 16.34
CA LYS A 358 -25.75 -2.80 16.73
C LYS A 358 -25.49 -3.69 15.52
N ALA A 359 -24.64 -4.71 15.68
CA ALA A 359 -24.40 -5.69 14.63
C ALA A 359 -25.72 -6.32 14.19
N LEU A 360 -25.96 -6.37 12.88
CA LEU A 360 -27.10 -7.06 12.30
C LEU A 360 -26.65 -8.48 12.00
N LEU A 361 -26.93 -9.41 12.91
CA LEU A 361 -26.49 -10.80 12.74
C LEU A 361 -27.33 -11.49 11.67
N GLY A 362 -26.67 -12.19 10.76
CA GLY A 362 -27.31 -12.95 9.69
C GLY A 362 -26.46 -14.09 9.16
N ARG A 363 -26.87 -14.61 8.00
CA ARG A 363 -26.19 -15.66 7.26
C ARG A 363 -25.56 -15.08 6.00
N GLN A 364 -24.30 -15.43 5.77
CA GLN A 364 -23.62 -15.21 4.50
C GLN A 364 -23.27 -16.53 3.84
N LYS A 365 -23.33 -16.57 2.51
CA LYS A 365 -22.98 -17.74 1.72
C LYS A 365 -22.23 -17.32 0.45
N ALA A 366 -21.23 -18.10 0.04
CA ALA A 366 -20.65 -18.01 -1.29
C ALA A 366 -20.80 -19.35 -2.02
N THR A 367 -21.11 -19.32 -3.32
CA THR A 367 -21.28 -20.53 -4.13
C THR A 367 -20.67 -20.42 -5.52
N ILE A 368 -19.96 -21.47 -5.94
CA ILE A 368 -19.53 -21.67 -7.32
C ILE A 368 -19.41 -23.18 -7.61
N GLY A 369 -20.20 -23.68 -8.56
CA GLY A 369 -20.29 -25.14 -8.79
C GLY A 369 -20.72 -25.85 -7.50
N ASP A 370 -19.96 -26.87 -7.09
CA ASP A 370 -20.20 -27.63 -5.86
C ASP A 370 -19.57 -26.99 -4.60
N ILE A 371 -18.82 -25.90 -4.76
CA ILE A 371 -18.18 -25.20 -3.63
C ILE A 371 -19.22 -24.33 -2.92
N GLU A 372 -19.38 -24.55 -1.61
CA GLU A 372 -20.21 -23.74 -0.72
C GLU A 372 -19.44 -23.33 0.53
N ILE A 373 -19.30 -22.02 0.75
CA ILE A 373 -18.85 -21.45 2.02
C ILE A 373 -20.06 -20.80 2.68
N SER A 374 -20.35 -21.12 3.93
CA SER A 374 -21.51 -20.57 4.65
C SER A 374 -21.17 -20.30 6.10
N ASN A 375 -21.32 -19.04 6.54
CA ASN A 375 -21.13 -18.63 7.93
C ASN A 375 -22.46 -18.12 8.51
N GLN A 376 -22.67 -18.37 9.82
CA GLN A 376 -23.85 -17.94 10.58
C GLN A 376 -23.45 -16.91 11.62
N ASN A 377 -24.41 -16.11 12.09
CA ASN A 377 -24.19 -15.08 13.11
C ASN A 377 -23.10 -14.06 12.74
N VAL A 378 -22.94 -13.79 11.43
CA VAL A 378 -22.01 -12.78 10.93
C VAL A 378 -22.71 -11.43 10.97
N ASP A 379 -21.98 -10.37 11.32
CA ASP A 379 -22.49 -9.02 11.10
C ASP A 379 -22.65 -8.78 9.60
N MET A 380 -23.90 -8.71 9.14
CA MET A 380 -24.28 -8.30 7.78
C MET A 380 -23.79 -6.88 7.46
N GLY A 381 -23.23 -6.22 8.47
CA GLY A 381 -22.38 -5.07 8.39
C GLY A 381 -21.16 -5.15 7.50
N ASN A 382 -20.67 -6.36 7.27
CA ASN A 382 -19.49 -6.59 6.48
C ASN A 382 -19.67 -6.21 5.02
N PHE A 383 -18.55 -5.87 4.39
CA PHE A 383 -18.51 -5.41 3.00
C PHE A 383 -18.40 -6.58 2.03
N PHE A 384 -18.87 -6.35 0.81
CA PHE A 384 -18.63 -7.19 -0.36
C PHE A 384 -18.12 -6.33 -1.52
N CYS A 385 -17.51 -6.98 -2.50
CA CYS A 385 -17.22 -6.37 -3.80
C CYS A 385 -17.85 -7.19 -4.92
N MET A 386 -18.30 -6.51 -5.98
CA MET A 386 -18.60 -7.11 -7.28
C MET A 386 -17.84 -6.32 -8.34
N THR A 387 -17.25 -7.01 -9.31
CA THR A 387 -16.40 -6.36 -10.30
C THR A 387 -16.76 -6.83 -11.69
N GLY A 388 -16.54 -5.99 -12.68
CA GLY A 388 -16.28 -6.34 -14.06
C GLY A 388 -14.95 -5.72 -14.48
N GLN A 389 -14.55 -5.88 -15.73
CA GLN A 389 -13.28 -5.33 -16.21
C GLN A 389 -13.29 -3.81 -16.35
N LYS A 390 -14.47 -3.17 -16.36
CA LYS A 390 -14.59 -1.70 -16.53
C LYS A 390 -15.13 -0.96 -15.30
N ALA A 391 -15.61 -1.67 -14.29
CA ALA A 391 -16.26 -1.07 -13.13
C ALA A 391 -16.31 -2.04 -11.93
N TYR A 392 -16.56 -1.50 -10.75
CA TYR A 392 -16.80 -2.30 -9.55
C TYR A 392 -17.81 -1.63 -8.61
N LEU A 393 -18.45 -2.44 -7.76
CA LEU A 393 -19.37 -2.01 -6.70
C LEU A 393 -18.87 -2.52 -5.36
N ILE A 394 -18.68 -1.62 -4.39
CA ILE A 394 -18.48 -1.98 -2.98
C ILE A 394 -19.69 -1.55 -2.18
N GLY A 395 -20.29 -2.49 -1.46
CA GLY A 395 -21.43 -2.26 -0.59
C GLY A 395 -21.36 -3.16 0.64
N ALA A 396 -22.38 -3.12 1.49
CA ALA A 396 -22.49 -3.98 2.64
C ALA A 396 -23.58 -5.05 2.48
N MET A 397 -23.37 -6.20 3.12
CA MET A 397 -24.24 -7.37 2.96
C MET A 397 -25.65 -7.20 3.53
N ASP A 398 -25.86 -6.21 4.41
CA ASP A 398 -27.17 -5.74 4.87
C ASP A 398 -27.95 -4.98 3.79
N GLY A 399 -27.31 -4.70 2.64
CA GLY A 399 -27.87 -3.98 1.50
C GLY A 399 -27.60 -2.47 1.52
N SER A 400 -26.90 -1.97 2.55
CA SER A 400 -26.53 -0.56 2.69
C SER A 400 -25.21 -0.22 1.99
N PHE A 401 -24.95 1.09 1.85
CA PHE A 401 -23.68 1.65 1.38
C PHE A 401 -23.14 2.55 2.48
N ARG A 402 -22.12 2.08 3.18
CA ARG A 402 -21.52 2.76 4.34
C ARG A 402 -20.09 3.20 4.02
N PRO A 403 -19.55 4.20 4.74
CA PRO A 403 -18.16 4.57 4.59
C PRO A 403 -17.25 3.38 4.81
N VAL A 404 -16.27 3.23 3.93
CA VAL A 404 -15.35 2.12 3.90
C VAL A 404 -14.00 2.56 3.34
N GLY A 405 -12.95 2.01 3.92
CA GLY A 405 -11.57 2.18 3.47
C GLY A 405 -10.97 3.55 3.77
N ARG A 406 -9.95 3.91 2.98
CA ARG A 406 -9.25 5.20 3.00
C ARG A 406 -10.13 6.33 2.43
N LEU A 407 -9.55 7.51 2.21
CA LEU A 407 -10.20 8.63 1.52
C LEU A 407 -11.47 9.12 2.23
N LEU A 408 -11.37 9.42 3.52
CA LEU A 408 -12.53 9.78 4.35
C LEU A 408 -13.62 8.70 4.41
N GLY A 409 -13.24 7.44 4.19
CA GLY A 409 -14.16 6.31 4.08
C GLY A 409 -14.96 6.30 2.79
N ASP A 410 -14.48 6.90 1.71
CA ASP A 410 -15.25 7.09 0.49
C ASP A 410 -14.90 6.13 -0.66
N GLU A 411 -14.21 5.02 -0.37
CA GLU A 411 -13.89 3.96 -1.35
C GLU A 411 -15.13 3.12 -1.73
N GLY A 412 -16.20 3.18 -0.93
CA GLY A 412 -17.46 2.48 -1.18
C GLY A 412 -18.23 3.01 -2.38
N GLY A 413 -19.24 2.28 -2.85
CA GLY A 413 -20.12 2.71 -3.94
C GLY A 413 -19.75 2.14 -5.31
N PHE A 414 -20.27 2.75 -6.38
CA PHE A 414 -20.09 2.29 -7.75
C PHE A 414 -19.02 3.10 -8.46
N TRP A 415 -18.01 2.42 -8.98
CA TRP A 415 -16.83 3.01 -9.60
C TRP A 415 -16.69 2.53 -11.04
N ALA A 416 -16.36 3.45 -11.94
CA ALA A 416 -15.84 3.16 -13.28
C ALA A 416 -14.52 3.94 -13.41
N PRO A 417 -13.41 3.37 -12.91
CA PRO A 417 -12.15 4.09 -12.74
C PRO A 417 -11.69 4.78 -14.04
N PRO A 418 -11.10 5.98 -13.95
CA PRO A 418 -10.66 6.66 -12.72
C PRO A 418 -11.74 7.42 -11.96
N THR A 419 -13.03 7.24 -12.27
CA THR A 419 -14.13 8.06 -11.73
C THR A 419 -15.09 7.22 -10.88
N LYS A 420 -15.37 7.68 -9.66
CA LYS A 420 -16.52 7.23 -8.87
C LYS A 420 -17.80 7.77 -9.52
N LEU A 421 -18.89 7.00 -9.47
CA LEU A 421 -20.16 7.39 -10.06
C LEU A 421 -21.24 7.61 -8.99
N LEU A 422 -21.25 6.78 -7.96
CA LEU A 422 -22.29 6.75 -6.93
C LEU A 422 -21.70 6.43 -5.57
N ASP A 423 -22.22 7.06 -4.52
CA ASP A 423 -22.02 6.59 -3.15
C ASP A 423 -22.86 5.34 -2.87
N GLY A 424 -24.02 5.24 -3.52
CA GLY A 424 -24.92 4.11 -3.41
C GLY A 424 -26.37 4.48 -3.64
N PHE A 425 -27.26 3.53 -3.33
CA PHE A 425 -28.70 3.73 -3.42
C PHE A 425 -29.44 3.01 -2.29
N LEU A 426 -30.67 3.45 -2.04
CA LEU A 426 -31.61 2.86 -1.09
C LEU A 426 -32.93 2.60 -1.78
N ILE A 427 -33.51 1.44 -1.50
CA ILE A 427 -34.85 1.08 -1.96
C ILE A 427 -35.78 1.07 -0.75
N THR A 428 -36.90 1.80 -0.86
CA THR A 428 -37.97 1.82 0.15
C THR A 428 -39.27 1.34 -0.47
N VAL A 429 -39.91 0.37 0.17
CA VAL A 429 -41.23 -0.15 -0.22
C VAL A 429 -42.28 0.56 0.60
N ASN A 430 -43.23 1.20 -0.07
CA ASN A 430 -44.35 1.89 0.53
C ASN A 430 -45.67 1.23 0.10
N GLU A 431 -46.60 1.13 1.04
CA GLU A 431 -47.96 0.68 0.78
C GLU A 431 -48.90 1.48 1.67
N LYS A 432 -50.09 1.79 1.15
CA LYS A 432 -51.10 2.51 1.91
C LYS A 432 -51.42 1.77 3.21
N ASP A 433 -51.51 2.51 4.31
CA ASP A 433 -51.84 2.01 5.65
C ASP A 433 -50.83 1.00 6.23
N ARG A 434 -49.61 0.92 5.66
CA ARG A 434 -48.50 0.11 6.19
C ARG A 434 -47.26 0.97 6.41
N LEU A 435 -46.41 0.55 7.36
CA LEU A 435 -45.12 1.20 7.59
C LEU A 435 -44.19 0.96 6.39
N SER A 436 -43.54 2.03 5.94
CA SER A 436 -42.49 1.98 4.91
C SER A 436 -41.40 0.99 5.30
N TRP A 437 -40.90 0.25 4.32
CA TRP A 437 -39.84 -0.73 4.53
C TRP A 437 -38.60 -0.38 3.73
N ARG A 438 -37.55 0.03 4.44
CA ARG A 438 -36.23 0.25 3.88
C ARG A 438 -35.50 -1.08 3.71
N LEU A 439 -34.90 -1.30 2.55
CA LEU A 439 -34.15 -2.52 2.23
C LEU A 439 -32.66 -2.38 2.57
N ASP A 440 -32.36 -1.98 3.81
CA ASP A 440 -31.02 -1.82 4.38
C ASP A 440 -30.79 -2.74 5.60
N ASN A 441 -31.58 -3.82 5.70
CA ASN A 441 -31.58 -4.77 6.81
C ASN A 441 -31.59 -6.24 6.35
N CYS A 442 -30.86 -6.57 5.29
CA CYS A 442 -30.72 -7.94 4.81
C CYS A 442 -30.05 -8.83 5.88
N THR A 443 -30.60 -10.04 6.09
CA THR A 443 -30.08 -11.05 7.04
C THR A 443 -29.64 -12.33 6.35
N ASN A 444 -29.77 -12.42 5.03
CA ASN A 444 -29.37 -13.57 4.22
C ASN A 444 -28.78 -13.10 2.89
N PHE A 445 -27.46 -13.10 2.83
CA PHE A 445 -26.67 -12.64 1.69
C PHE A 445 -26.00 -13.82 0.98
N GLN A 446 -26.02 -13.79 -0.35
CA GLN A 446 -25.37 -14.80 -1.18
C GLN A 446 -24.45 -14.14 -2.21
N HIS A 447 -23.18 -14.57 -2.23
CA HIS A 447 -22.18 -14.19 -3.20
C HIS A 447 -22.00 -15.31 -4.23
N GLN A 448 -22.26 -15.03 -5.50
CA GLN A 448 -22.08 -16.00 -6.59
C GLN A 448 -20.96 -15.59 -7.55
N PHE A 449 -20.10 -14.65 -7.13
CA PHE A 449 -19.01 -14.03 -7.89
C PHE A 449 -19.49 -13.21 -9.11
N SER A 450 -20.25 -13.82 -10.01
CA SER A 450 -20.95 -13.17 -11.11
C SER A 450 -21.99 -12.14 -10.63
N HIS A 451 -22.64 -12.40 -9.49
CA HIS A 451 -23.67 -11.53 -8.93
C HIS A 451 -23.87 -11.79 -7.44
N ASN A 452 -24.53 -10.85 -6.77
CA ASN A 452 -24.94 -10.99 -5.38
C ASN A 452 -26.45 -11.02 -5.24
N GLN A 453 -26.95 -11.75 -4.24
CA GLN A 453 -28.36 -11.77 -3.87
C GLN A 453 -28.56 -11.39 -2.41
N PHE A 454 -29.56 -10.54 -2.17
CA PHE A 454 -30.01 -10.10 -0.86
C PHE A 454 -31.44 -10.55 -0.68
N LEU A 455 -31.72 -11.25 0.42
CA LEU A 455 -33.06 -11.74 0.72
C LEU A 455 -33.64 -11.00 1.93
N TYR A 456 -34.76 -10.32 1.68
CA TYR A 456 -35.53 -9.59 2.67
C TYR A 456 -36.88 -10.27 2.85
N GLN A 457 -37.30 -10.51 4.10
CA GLN A 457 -38.53 -11.24 4.39
C GLN A 457 -39.37 -10.56 5.48
N LYS A 458 -40.69 -10.52 5.23
CA LYS A 458 -41.76 -10.25 6.19
C LYS A 458 -42.78 -11.40 6.11
N SER A 459 -43.73 -11.43 7.04
CA SER A 459 -44.77 -12.46 7.08
C SER A 459 -45.65 -12.52 5.83
N ASP A 460 -45.74 -11.43 5.09
CA ASP A 460 -46.67 -11.22 3.97
C ASP A 460 -45.98 -10.91 2.63
N LEU A 461 -44.66 -10.68 2.64
CA LEU A 461 -43.90 -10.22 1.49
C LEU A 461 -42.46 -10.76 1.54
N ILE A 462 -41.97 -11.27 0.41
CA ILE A 462 -40.55 -11.64 0.23
C ILE A 462 -39.99 -10.80 -0.91
N ILE A 463 -38.81 -10.22 -0.70
CA ILE A 463 -38.10 -9.44 -1.71
C ILE A 463 -36.70 -10.02 -1.87
N THR A 464 -36.34 -10.33 -3.11
CA THR A 464 -34.98 -10.65 -3.51
C THR A 464 -34.43 -9.51 -4.35
N ARG A 465 -33.31 -8.93 -3.92
CA ARG A 465 -32.51 -8.00 -4.73
C ARG A 465 -31.34 -8.79 -5.32
N ARG A 466 -31.14 -8.71 -6.63
CA ARG A 466 -30.00 -9.27 -7.35
C ARG A 466 -29.21 -8.15 -7.99
N ASP A 467 -27.94 -8.04 -7.66
CA ASP A 467 -27.05 -7.03 -8.22
C ASP A 467 -25.91 -7.69 -9.01
N PHE A 468 -25.53 -7.10 -10.15
CA PHE A 468 -24.32 -7.50 -10.86
C PHE A 468 -23.70 -6.34 -11.66
N VAL A 469 -22.38 -6.28 -11.66
CA VAL A 469 -21.60 -5.37 -12.53
C VAL A 469 -21.36 -6.06 -13.87
N ILE A 470 -21.63 -5.37 -14.97
CA ILE A 470 -21.47 -5.90 -16.32
C ILE A 470 -19.98 -6.18 -16.57
N GLU A 471 -19.66 -7.33 -17.18
CA GLU A 471 -18.29 -7.81 -17.34
C GLU A 471 -17.42 -6.85 -18.16
N GLU A 472 -17.87 -6.48 -19.37
CA GLU A 472 -17.07 -5.73 -20.35
C GLU A 472 -17.51 -4.27 -20.53
N GLN A 473 -18.40 -3.77 -19.66
CA GLN A 473 -18.96 -2.41 -19.76
C GLN A 473 -19.05 -1.75 -18.38
N PRO A 474 -18.90 -0.42 -18.29
CA PRO A 474 -19.02 0.30 -17.02
C PRO A 474 -20.49 0.50 -16.62
N GLY A 475 -21.18 -0.60 -16.31
CA GLY A 475 -22.58 -0.60 -15.91
C GLY A 475 -22.91 -1.59 -14.81
N LEU A 476 -24.00 -1.30 -14.09
CA LEU A 476 -24.48 -2.05 -12.93
C LEU A 476 -25.99 -2.25 -13.05
N PHE A 477 -26.43 -3.50 -12.91
CA PHE A 477 -27.83 -3.83 -12.75
C PHE A 477 -28.18 -4.08 -11.28
N SER A 478 -29.38 -3.65 -10.88
CA SER A 478 -30.04 -4.08 -9.65
C SER A 478 -31.46 -4.50 -9.97
N GLN A 479 -31.81 -5.76 -9.69
CA GLN A 479 -33.11 -6.35 -9.98
C GLN A 479 -33.84 -6.69 -8.70
N LEU A 480 -35.08 -6.24 -8.57
CA LEU A 480 -36.00 -6.66 -7.53
C LEU A 480 -36.96 -7.72 -8.06
N THR A 481 -37.12 -8.80 -7.30
CA THR A 481 -38.23 -9.75 -7.43
C THR A 481 -39.03 -9.71 -6.14
N ILE A 482 -40.32 -9.37 -6.25
CA ILE A 482 -41.19 -9.10 -5.10
C ILE A 482 -42.34 -10.11 -5.13
N ARG A 483 -42.35 -11.01 -4.15
CA ARG A 483 -43.37 -12.07 -4.02
C ARG A 483 -44.37 -11.72 -2.94
N ASN A 484 -45.64 -11.59 -3.34
CA ASN A 484 -46.77 -11.41 -2.44
C ASN A 484 -47.21 -12.76 -1.85
N LEU A 485 -47.20 -12.88 -0.53
CA LEU A 485 -47.64 -14.09 0.16
C LEU A 485 -49.13 -14.08 0.50
N GLU A 486 -49.84 -12.98 0.25
CA GLU A 486 -51.27 -12.88 0.54
C GLU A 486 -52.14 -13.37 -0.62
N ASN A 487 -53.35 -13.82 -0.32
CA ASN A 487 -54.36 -14.26 -1.30
C ASN A 487 -55.11 -13.09 -1.97
N LYS A 488 -54.68 -11.84 -1.77
CA LYS A 488 -55.28 -10.65 -2.39
C LYS A 488 -54.23 -9.91 -3.21
N LYS A 489 -54.71 -9.26 -4.29
CA LYS A 489 -53.87 -8.32 -5.06
C LYS A 489 -53.49 -7.15 -4.16
N ARG A 490 -52.27 -6.65 -4.33
CA ARG A 490 -51.76 -5.48 -3.61
C ARG A 490 -51.17 -4.50 -4.60
N LYS A 491 -51.11 -3.24 -4.20
CA LYS A 491 -50.44 -2.19 -4.97
C LYS A 491 -49.44 -1.51 -4.06
N ILE A 492 -48.19 -1.52 -4.48
CA ILE A 492 -47.08 -0.94 -3.72
C ILE A 492 -46.40 0.15 -4.55
N THR A 493 -45.67 1.02 -3.87
CA THR A 493 -44.78 2.00 -4.48
C THR A 493 -43.35 1.71 -4.05
N ILE A 494 -42.44 1.62 -5.01
CA ILE A 494 -41.00 1.49 -4.79
C ILE A 494 -40.37 2.87 -4.94
N ASP A 495 -39.88 3.44 -3.85
CA ASP A 495 -39.06 4.63 -3.87
C ASP A 495 -37.58 4.23 -3.95
N TRP A 496 -36.95 4.57 -5.07
CA TRP A 496 -35.53 4.35 -5.29
C TRP A 496 -34.79 5.67 -5.12
N GLN A 497 -33.97 5.76 -4.07
CA GLN A 497 -33.16 6.94 -3.74
C GLN A 497 -31.70 6.68 -4.11
N ILE A 498 -31.12 7.54 -4.93
CA ILE A 498 -29.76 7.39 -5.46
C ILE A 498 -28.95 8.61 -5.07
N ARG A 499 -27.76 8.37 -4.49
CA ARG A 499 -26.78 9.42 -4.19
C ARG A 499 -25.69 9.42 -5.26
N VAL A 500 -25.76 10.42 -6.14
CA VAL A 500 -24.74 10.64 -7.15
C VAL A 500 -23.52 11.28 -6.48
N ASN A 501 -22.34 10.81 -6.90
CA ASN A 501 -21.05 11.35 -6.51
C ASN A 501 -20.09 11.08 -7.67
N ILE A 502 -20.15 11.92 -8.72
CA ILE A 502 -19.27 11.78 -9.88
C ILE A 502 -17.98 12.52 -9.56
N ARG A 503 -17.02 11.77 -9.04
CA ARG A 503 -15.73 12.34 -8.65
C ARG A 503 -14.56 11.50 -9.13
N PRO A 504 -13.43 12.11 -9.47
CA PRO A 504 -12.20 11.38 -9.70
C PRO A 504 -11.73 10.59 -8.47
N ALA A 505 -10.98 9.52 -8.74
CA ALA A 505 -10.19 8.82 -7.75
C ALA A 505 -9.24 9.80 -7.06
N TRP A 506 -8.95 9.55 -5.80
CA TRP A 506 -8.03 10.39 -5.07
C TRP A 506 -6.61 10.34 -5.66
N ARG A 507 -5.84 11.42 -5.51
CA ARG A 507 -4.51 11.58 -6.12
C ARG A 507 -4.50 11.38 -7.65
N SER A 508 -5.64 11.52 -8.34
CA SER A 508 -5.71 11.45 -9.80
C SER A 508 -5.32 12.74 -10.52
N ASP A 509 -5.29 13.87 -9.80
CA ASP A 509 -5.16 15.25 -10.29
C ASP A 509 -6.26 15.75 -11.23
N LEU A 510 -7.27 14.93 -11.48
CA LEU A 510 -8.44 15.36 -12.22
C LEU A 510 -9.26 16.33 -11.38
N THR A 511 -9.83 17.34 -12.03
CA THR A 511 -10.72 18.31 -11.40
C THR A 511 -12.03 17.63 -10.98
N ASN A 512 -12.55 18.07 -9.84
CA ASN A 512 -13.82 17.66 -9.28
C ASN A 512 -14.65 18.90 -8.92
N ASP A 513 -15.87 19.01 -9.42
CA ASP A 513 -16.78 20.13 -9.21
C ASP A 513 -18.18 19.61 -8.86
N ILE A 514 -19.20 20.46 -8.91
CA ILE A 514 -20.57 20.07 -8.55
C ILE A 514 -21.17 19.11 -9.57
N ASP A 515 -21.79 18.04 -9.08
CA ASP A 515 -22.63 17.14 -9.87
C ASP A 515 -23.86 17.87 -10.46
N ILE A 516 -24.03 17.78 -11.77
CA ILE A 516 -25.21 18.27 -12.49
C ILE A 516 -26.13 17.08 -12.76
N ILE A 517 -27.33 17.11 -12.20
CA ILE A 517 -28.34 16.04 -12.37
C ILE A 517 -29.56 16.59 -13.10
N SER A 518 -30.08 15.83 -14.05
CA SER A 518 -31.29 16.16 -14.80
C SER A 518 -32.16 14.93 -15.05
N TYR A 519 -33.46 15.14 -15.12
CA TYR A 519 -34.43 14.11 -15.50
C TYR A 519 -34.87 14.32 -16.96
N HIS A 520 -34.82 13.25 -17.76
CA HIS A 520 -35.26 13.28 -19.15
C HIS A 520 -35.86 11.94 -19.56
N GLN A 521 -37.14 11.95 -19.96
CA GLN A 521 -37.85 10.78 -20.49
C GLN A 521 -37.77 9.51 -19.60
N GLY A 522 -38.00 9.65 -18.29
CA GLY A 522 -38.00 8.50 -17.37
C GLY A 522 -36.63 8.13 -16.81
N LEU A 523 -35.55 8.76 -17.29
CA LEU A 523 -34.18 8.48 -16.89
C LEU A 523 -33.53 9.69 -16.22
N ILE A 524 -32.54 9.44 -15.38
CA ILE A 524 -31.65 10.45 -14.84
C ILE A 524 -30.36 10.49 -15.65
N LYS A 525 -29.88 11.69 -15.94
CA LYS A 525 -28.55 11.95 -16.48
C LYS A 525 -27.77 12.78 -15.47
N ALA A 526 -26.58 12.32 -15.12
CA ALA A 526 -25.68 13.01 -14.21
C ALA A 526 -24.27 13.17 -14.83
N SER A 527 -23.61 14.27 -14.53
CA SER A 527 -22.23 14.57 -14.94
C SER A 527 -21.57 15.51 -13.95
N ASP A 528 -20.25 15.44 -13.80
CA ASP A 528 -19.48 16.44 -13.07
C ASP A 528 -19.38 17.75 -13.89
N ALA A 529 -19.53 18.91 -13.24
CA ALA A 529 -19.53 20.21 -13.94
C ALA A 529 -18.19 20.57 -14.60
N SER A 530 -17.07 19.96 -14.18
CA SER A 530 -15.77 20.15 -14.81
C SER A 530 -15.51 19.16 -15.96
N GLN A 531 -16.31 18.09 -16.07
CA GLN A 531 -16.17 17.04 -17.10
C GLN A 531 -17.27 17.15 -18.17
N LEU A 532 -17.06 18.03 -19.14
CA LEU A 532 -17.96 18.23 -20.28
C LEU A 532 -17.89 17.04 -21.26
N GLY A 533 -18.58 15.94 -20.97
CA GLY A 533 -18.74 14.84 -21.93
C GLY A 533 -19.14 13.49 -21.34
N GLU A 534 -18.55 13.08 -20.22
CA GLU A 534 -18.92 11.81 -19.59
C GLU A 534 -20.24 11.94 -18.83
N LYS A 535 -21.16 10.99 -19.05
CA LYS A 535 -22.48 11.01 -18.41
C LYS A 535 -22.78 9.65 -17.79
N LEU A 536 -23.21 9.68 -16.54
CA LEU A 536 -23.92 8.58 -15.92
C LEU A 536 -25.40 8.68 -16.32
N ILE A 537 -25.94 7.62 -16.92
CA ILE A 537 -27.38 7.49 -17.15
C ILE A 537 -27.91 6.36 -16.27
N PHE A 538 -29.04 6.58 -15.59
CA PHE A 538 -29.67 5.55 -14.80
C PHE A 538 -31.20 5.65 -14.73
N GLY A 539 -31.85 4.51 -14.49
CA GLY A 539 -33.30 4.38 -14.46
C GLY A 539 -33.78 2.97 -14.68
N SER A 540 -35.07 2.84 -15.02
CA SER A 540 -35.71 1.61 -15.49
C SER A 540 -36.34 1.86 -16.86
N ILE A 541 -36.63 0.78 -17.60
CA ILE A 541 -37.50 0.86 -18.79
C ILE A 541 -38.97 1.13 -18.42
N THR A 542 -39.35 0.83 -17.18
CA THR A 542 -40.64 1.25 -16.64
C THR A 542 -40.53 2.71 -16.22
N PRO A 543 -41.32 3.65 -16.76
CA PRO A 543 -41.24 5.04 -16.34
C PRO A 543 -41.66 5.23 -14.87
N PRO A 544 -40.97 6.09 -14.10
CA PRO A 544 -41.38 6.40 -12.73
C PRO A 544 -42.69 7.21 -12.74
N VAL A 545 -43.55 6.95 -11.74
CA VAL A 545 -44.78 7.73 -11.51
C VAL A 545 -44.51 9.09 -10.87
N LYS A 546 -43.35 9.25 -10.24
CA LYS A 546 -42.89 10.50 -9.60
C LYS A 546 -41.36 10.54 -9.60
N HIS A 547 -40.79 11.74 -9.74
CA HIS A 547 -39.37 11.98 -9.52
C HIS A 547 -39.15 13.24 -8.68
N GLU A 548 -38.07 13.25 -7.90
CA GLU A 548 -37.59 14.41 -7.13
C GLU A 548 -36.07 14.48 -7.24
N LEU A 549 -35.54 15.68 -7.47
CA LEU A 549 -34.10 15.96 -7.51
C LEU A 549 -33.78 17.00 -6.42
N ASP A 550 -32.80 16.71 -5.58
CA ASP A 550 -32.30 17.62 -4.55
C ASP A 550 -30.77 17.55 -4.54
N GLU A 551 -30.13 18.55 -5.15
CA GLU A 551 -28.68 18.59 -5.39
C GLU A 551 -28.15 17.30 -6.04
N ASN A 552 -27.48 16.45 -5.25
CA ASN A 552 -26.90 15.18 -5.70
C ASN A 552 -27.77 13.94 -5.39
N LEU A 553 -28.97 14.13 -4.83
CA LEU A 553 -29.93 13.07 -4.52
C LEU A 553 -31.02 13.02 -5.61
N ALA A 554 -31.21 11.86 -6.22
CA ALA A 554 -32.33 11.58 -7.10
C ALA A 554 -33.27 10.55 -6.44
N THR A 555 -34.57 10.83 -6.41
CA THR A 555 -35.60 9.87 -5.98
C THR A 555 -36.54 9.57 -7.15
N LEU A 556 -36.66 8.30 -7.53
CA LEU A 556 -37.60 7.82 -8.55
C LEU A 556 -38.60 6.86 -7.90
N SER A 557 -39.89 7.14 -8.03
CA SER A 557 -40.97 6.29 -7.48
C SER A 557 -41.64 5.48 -8.58
N TYR A 558 -41.81 4.17 -8.38
CA TYR A 558 -42.44 3.25 -9.32
C TYR A 558 -43.65 2.59 -8.67
N SER A 559 -44.79 2.53 -9.37
CA SER A 559 -45.97 1.82 -8.86
C SER A 559 -46.02 0.41 -9.42
N LEU A 560 -46.17 -0.59 -8.55
CA LEU A 560 -46.21 -1.99 -8.91
C LEU A 560 -47.49 -2.65 -8.40
N ASP A 561 -48.19 -3.32 -9.31
CA ASP A 561 -49.27 -4.24 -8.96
C ASP A 561 -48.67 -5.61 -8.62
N LEU A 562 -49.03 -6.15 -7.46
CA LEU A 562 -48.64 -7.46 -6.99
C LEU A 562 -49.83 -8.43 -7.07
N PRO A 563 -49.76 -9.49 -7.89
CA PRO A 563 -50.81 -10.50 -7.94
C PRO A 563 -50.99 -11.22 -6.60
N ALA A 564 -52.18 -11.76 -6.34
CA ALA A 564 -52.42 -12.65 -5.21
C ALA A 564 -51.54 -13.90 -5.35
N LYS A 565 -50.77 -14.24 -4.31
CA LYS A 565 -49.81 -15.36 -4.30
C LYS A 565 -48.80 -15.37 -5.47
N GLY A 566 -48.64 -14.24 -6.15
CA GLY A 566 -47.75 -14.10 -7.30
C GLY A 566 -46.55 -13.20 -7.03
N GLU A 567 -45.81 -12.93 -8.08
CA GLU A 567 -44.60 -12.10 -8.06
C GLU A 567 -44.62 -11.04 -9.16
N SER A 568 -43.90 -9.96 -8.90
CA SER A 568 -43.62 -8.88 -9.87
C SER A 568 -42.14 -8.51 -9.77
N SER A 569 -41.57 -8.06 -10.88
CA SER A 569 -40.15 -7.71 -10.96
C SER A 569 -39.93 -6.28 -11.48
N LEU A 570 -38.85 -5.65 -11.03
CA LEU A 570 -38.41 -4.33 -11.49
C LEU A 570 -36.88 -4.31 -11.54
N SER A 571 -36.32 -3.93 -12.69
CA SER A 571 -34.87 -3.82 -12.88
C SER A 571 -34.47 -2.35 -13.03
N PHE A 572 -33.28 -2.05 -12.54
CA PHE A 572 -32.60 -0.76 -12.68
C PHE A 572 -31.24 -0.96 -13.34
N LEU A 573 -30.84 -0.02 -14.17
CA LEU A 573 -29.52 0.04 -14.79
C LEU A 573 -28.85 1.37 -14.45
N PHE A 574 -27.57 1.31 -14.09
CA PHE A 574 -26.64 2.42 -14.11
C PHE A 574 -25.64 2.17 -15.23
N LEU A 575 -25.39 3.15 -16.09
CA LEU A 575 -24.47 3.01 -17.22
C LEU A 575 -23.67 4.29 -17.43
N LYS A 576 -22.34 4.19 -17.38
CA LYS A 576 -21.45 5.27 -17.80
C LYS A 576 -21.36 5.28 -19.32
N LEU A 577 -21.57 6.44 -19.92
CA LEU A 577 -21.49 6.65 -21.36
C LEU A 577 -20.62 7.89 -21.68
N GLY A 578 -20.03 7.91 -22.87
CA GLY A 578 -19.23 9.05 -23.36
C GLY A 578 -20.08 10.23 -23.86
N SER A 579 -19.44 11.18 -24.53
CA SER A 579 -20.06 12.43 -25.01
C SER A 579 -21.22 12.23 -25.99
N ASP A 580 -21.14 11.19 -26.83
CA ASP A 580 -22.12 10.88 -27.88
C ASP A 580 -23.27 9.97 -27.39
N ALA A 581 -23.49 9.92 -26.08
CA ALA A 581 -24.44 9.03 -25.44
C ALA A 581 -25.91 9.38 -25.72
N ASP A 582 -26.61 8.48 -26.41
CA ASP A 582 -28.06 8.50 -26.55
C ASP A 582 -28.74 7.45 -25.64
N ASN A 583 -29.97 7.76 -25.21
CA ASN A 583 -30.88 6.88 -24.48
C ASN A 583 -31.03 5.51 -25.16
N GLN A 584 -30.84 5.43 -26.48
CA GLN A 584 -30.88 4.17 -27.23
C GLN A 584 -29.87 3.13 -26.71
N LYS A 585 -28.63 3.53 -26.39
CA LYS A 585 -27.63 2.59 -25.86
C LYS A 585 -28.01 2.07 -24.47
N PHE A 586 -28.58 2.94 -23.64
CA PHE A 586 -29.11 2.52 -22.34
C PHE A 586 -30.21 1.46 -22.50
N LEU A 587 -31.18 1.68 -23.41
CA LEU A 587 -32.25 0.73 -23.68
C LEU A 587 -31.72 -0.60 -24.24
N GLN A 588 -30.80 -0.55 -25.20
CA GLN A 588 -30.15 -1.75 -25.77
C GLN A 588 -29.43 -2.57 -24.71
N THR A 589 -28.64 -1.92 -23.83
CA THR A 589 -27.98 -2.61 -22.72
C THR A 589 -29.01 -3.19 -21.74
N PHE A 590 -30.09 -2.47 -21.46
CA PHE A 590 -31.16 -2.94 -20.58
C PHE A 590 -31.84 -4.21 -21.12
N ASP A 591 -32.16 -4.25 -22.41
CA ASP A 591 -32.78 -5.41 -23.07
C ASP A 591 -31.89 -6.66 -23.04
N GLN A 592 -30.57 -6.48 -22.87
CA GLN A 592 -29.57 -7.55 -22.78
C GLN A 592 -29.30 -8.03 -21.35
N GLN A 593 -30.02 -7.54 -20.33
CA GLN A 593 -29.74 -7.83 -18.91
C GLN A 593 -29.48 -9.32 -18.63
N SER A 594 -30.39 -10.21 -19.06
CA SER A 594 -30.25 -11.66 -18.81
C SER A 594 -29.05 -12.26 -19.54
N GLN A 595 -28.82 -11.87 -20.80
CA GLN A 595 -27.69 -12.35 -21.61
C GLN A 595 -26.35 -11.93 -21.01
N LEU A 596 -26.23 -10.68 -20.53
CA LEU A 596 -25.03 -10.15 -19.89
C LEU A 596 -24.73 -10.88 -18.57
N LEU A 597 -25.76 -11.20 -17.78
CA LEU A 597 -25.59 -11.98 -16.56
C LEU A 597 -25.19 -13.43 -16.86
N GLU A 598 -25.82 -14.08 -17.83
CA GLU A 598 -25.47 -15.44 -18.26
C GLU A 598 -24.04 -15.52 -18.81
N GLN A 599 -23.62 -14.55 -19.61
CA GLN A 599 -22.25 -14.43 -20.10
C GLN A 599 -21.27 -14.31 -18.93
N LYS A 600 -21.54 -13.40 -17.99
CA LYS A 600 -20.69 -13.23 -16.81
C LYS A 600 -20.62 -14.51 -15.97
N ALA A 601 -21.75 -15.16 -15.70
CA ALA A 601 -21.76 -16.44 -14.99
C ALA A 601 -20.93 -17.51 -15.71
N ARG A 602 -21.01 -17.57 -17.05
CA ARG A 602 -20.18 -18.47 -17.86
C ARG A 602 -18.70 -18.17 -17.74
N THR A 603 -18.28 -16.90 -17.78
CA THR A 603 -16.88 -16.51 -17.59
C THR A 603 -16.34 -17.00 -16.24
N TYR A 604 -17.09 -16.83 -15.15
CA TYR A 604 -16.68 -17.34 -13.83
C TYR A 604 -16.62 -18.87 -13.78
N GLN A 605 -17.55 -19.58 -14.44
CA GLN A 605 -17.52 -21.04 -14.56
C GLN A 605 -16.31 -21.53 -15.38
N GLU A 606 -15.97 -20.84 -16.47
CA GLU A 606 -14.82 -21.16 -17.32
C GLU A 606 -13.50 -20.98 -16.55
N ILE A 607 -13.35 -19.88 -15.80
CA ILE A 607 -12.17 -19.63 -14.96
C ILE A 607 -12.07 -20.68 -13.84
N ALA A 608 -13.19 -21.01 -13.20
CA ALA A 608 -13.22 -22.00 -12.12
C ALA A 608 -12.85 -23.40 -12.61
N PHE A 609 -13.45 -23.86 -13.72
CA PHE A 609 -13.49 -25.29 -14.06
C PHE A 609 -13.02 -25.65 -15.47
N ASN A 610 -12.79 -24.71 -16.39
CA ASN A 610 -12.34 -25.04 -17.75
C ASN A 610 -10.89 -24.64 -18.05
N GLY A 611 -10.36 -23.62 -17.36
CA GLY A 611 -8.95 -23.22 -17.42
C GLY A 611 -8.00 -24.21 -16.74
N VAL A 612 -6.86 -23.72 -16.23
CA VAL A 612 -5.94 -24.53 -15.42
C VAL A 612 -6.67 -25.07 -14.19
N GLN A 613 -6.58 -26.37 -13.96
CA GLN A 613 -7.22 -27.04 -12.83
C GLN A 613 -6.17 -27.59 -11.87
N PHE A 614 -6.54 -27.60 -10.60
CA PHE A 614 -5.80 -28.26 -9.53
C PHE A 614 -6.80 -29.00 -8.65
N SER A 615 -6.44 -30.21 -8.24
CA SER A 615 -7.13 -30.95 -7.19
C SER A 615 -6.12 -31.71 -6.35
N CYS A 616 -6.48 -32.00 -5.10
CA CYS A 616 -5.71 -32.88 -4.23
C CYS A 616 -6.65 -33.60 -3.26
N SER A 617 -6.12 -34.54 -2.48
CA SER A 617 -6.90 -35.29 -1.49
C SER A 617 -7.49 -34.42 -0.36
N ASP A 618 -7.09 -33.15 -0.25
CA ASP A 618 -7.72 -32.14 0.60
C ASP A 618 -8.69 -31.25 -0.22
N PRO A 619 -10.01 -31.45 -0.09
CA PRO A 619 -11.00 -30.69 -0.86
C PRO A 619 -11.05 -29.21 -0.47
N GLU A 620 -10.60 -28.83 0.74
CA GLU A 620 -10.61 -27.45 1.18
C GLU A 620 -9.50 -26.64 0.48
N ILE A 621 -8.34 -27.26 0.24
CA ILE A 621 -7.24 -26.66 -0.55
C ILE A 621 -7.66 -26.54 -2.02
N THR A 622 -8.26 -27.59 -2.57
CA THR A 622 -8.82 -27.58 -3.94
C THR A 622 -9.82 -26.43 -4.12
N SER A 623 -10.76 -26.28 -3.19
CA SER A 623 -11.73 -25.18 -3.20
C SER A 623 -11.05 -23.81 -3.09
N SER A 624 -10.03 -23.69 -2.23
CA SER A 624 -9.29 -22.44 -2.04
C SER A 624 -8.52 -22.03 -3.29
N PHE A 625 -7.95 -22.99 -4.02
CA PHE A 625 -7.30 -22.74 -5.31
C PHE A 625 -8.31 -22.18 -6.33
N ILE A 626 -9.49 -22.79 -6.45
CA ILE A 626 -10.55 -22.30 -7.35
C ILE A 626 -10.97 -20.87 -6.97
N LEU A 627 -11.21 -20.61 -5.69
CA LEU A 627 -11.59 -19.29 -5.18
C LEU A 627 -10.52 -18.24 -5.46
N SER A 628 -9.24 -18.59 -5.33
CA SER A 628 -8.12 -17.69 -5.61
C SER A 628 -8.08 -17.27 -7.10
N LYS A 629 -8.38 -18.18 -8.04
CA LYS A 629 -8.53 -17.84 -9.47
C LYS A 629 -9.67 -16.84 -9.71
N LEU A 630 -10.80 -17.03 -9.04
CA LEU A 630 -11.93 -16.09 -9.14
C LEU A 630 -11.57 -14.72 -8.56
N ASN A 631 -10.82 -14.69 -7.46
CA ASN A 631 -10.36 -13.44 -6.85
C ASN A 631 -9.37 -12.70 -7.76
N LEU A 632 -8.46 -13.39 -8.48
CA LEU A 632 -7.60 -12.76 -9.51
C LEU A 632 -8.44 -12.08 -10.59
N HIS A 633 -9.47 -12.76 -11.10
CA HIS A 633 -10.37 -12.18 -12.08
C HIS A 633 -11.11 -10.96 -11.51
N MET A 634 -11.52 -11.01 -10.24
CA MET A 634 -12.18 -9.87 -9.60
C MET A 634 -11.24 -8.67 -9.42
N LEU A 635 -9.93 -8.89 -9.32
CA LEU A 635 -8.91 -7.85 -9.23
C LEU A 635 -8.44 -7.33 -10.60
N ARG A 636 -8.85 -7.97 -11.71
CA ARG A 636 -8.48 -7.61 -13.09
C ARG A 636 -9.36 -6.49 -13.63
N LEU A 637 -8.76 -5.40 -14.11
CA LEU A 637 -9.46 -4.30 -14.77
C LEU A 637 -8.77 -3.85 -16.05
N ASP A 638 -9.56 -3.47 -17.04
CA ASP A 638 -9.14 -2.76 -18.24
C ASP A 638 -9.35 -1.25 -18.08
N LEU A 639 -8.26 -0.56 -17.73
CA LEU A 639 -8.25 0.88 -17.47
C LEU A 639 -7.92 1.75 -18.69
N ARG A 640 -7.98 1.21 -19.91
CA ARG A 640 -7.77 2.00 -21.13
C ARG A 640 -8.88 3.05 -21.33
N PRO A 641 -8.55 4.26 -21.83
CA PRO A 641 -7.22 4.69 -22.27
C PRO A 641 -6.33 5.29 -21.16
N SER A 642 -6.81 5.37 -19.92
CA SER A 642 -6.04 5.99 -18.83
C SER A 642 -4.72 5.25 -18.58
N LEU A 643 -4.75 3.92 -18.50
CA LEU A 643 -3.56 3.07 -18.52
C LEU A 643 -3.41 2.37 -19.88
N PRO A 644 -2.19 1.97 -20.27
CA PRO A 644 -1.97 1.41 -21.61
C PRO A 644 -2.59 0.03 -21.81
N ASP A 645 -2.82 -0.73 -20.74
CA ASP A 645 -3.32 -2.10 -20.85
C ASP A 645 -4.13 -2.56 -19.61
N VAL A 646 -4.61 -3.80 -19.65
CA VAL A 646 -5.24 -4.50 -18.53
C VAL A 646 -4.26 -4.59 -17.36
N CYS A 647 -4.75 -4.33 -16.15
CA CYS A 647 -3.98 -4.34 -14.93
C CYS A 647 -4.69 -5.13 -13.82
N PHE A 648 -3.96 -5.42 -12.74
CA PHE A 648 -4.54 -5.85 -11.48
C PHE A 648 -4.57 -4.69 -10.48
N PHE A 649 -5.67 -4.60 -9.73
CA PHE A 649 -5.70 -3.80 -8.50
C PHE A 649 -5.03 -4.56 -7.36
N ALA A 650 -4.37 -3.81 -6.48
CA ALA A 650 -3.72 -4.37 -5.30
C ALA A 650 -4.74 -4.96 -4.33
N GLY A 651 -5.86 -4.28 -4.07
CA GLY A 651 -6.99 -4.91 -3.38
C GLY A 651 -8.07 -3.97 -2.87
N TYR A 652 -9.16 -4.57 -2.39
CA TYR A 652 -10.35 -3.85 -1.96
C TYR A 652 -10.52 -3.90 -0.43
N PRO A 653 -10.94 -2.79 0.21
CA PRO A 653 -11.32 -1.50 -0.39
C PRO A 653 -10.16 -0.48 -0.50
N ASN A 654 -9.03 -0.71 0.18
CA ASN A 654 -8.06 0.36 0.48
C ASN A 654 -7.07 0.67 -0.66
N TYR A 655 -6.88 -0.27 -1.58
CA TYR A 655 -5.84 -0.23 -2.60
C TYR A 655 -6.41 -0.57 -3.98
N ALA A 656 -7.58 0.00 -4.31
CA ALA A 656 -8.24 -0.15 -5.61
C ALA A 656 -7.52 0.64 -6.73
N ARG A 657 -6.23 0.33 -6.91
CA ARG A 657 -5.27 0.94 -7.84
C ARG A 657 -4.09 0.00 -8.05
N VAL A 658 -3.15 0.36 -8.93
CA VAL A 658 -2.04 -0.52 -9.33
C VAL A 658 -0.81 -0.26 -8.45
N PHE A 659 -0.28 -1.32 -7.85
CA PHE A 659 0.94 -1.33 -7.04
C PHE A 659 2.03 -2.18 -7.69
N GLY A 660 3.28 -1.74 -7.59
CA GLY A 660 4.45 -2.47 -8.06
C GLY A 660 4.63 -3.78 -7.29
N CYS A 661 4.93 -3.69 -5.99
CA CYS A 661 5.19 -4.84 -5.12
C CYS A 661 4.12 -5.95 -5.23
N ASP A 662 2.84 -5.63 -5.08
CA ASP A 662 1.73 -6.59 -5.16
C ASP A 662 1.68 -7.33 -6.51
N THR A 663 1.92 -6.59 -7.60
CA THR A 663 1.97 -7.12 -8.96
C THR A 663 3.14 -8.09 -9.12
N PHE A 664 4.32 -7.70 -8.63
CA PHE A 664 5.53 -8.49 -8.84
C PHE A 664 5.44 -9.84 -8.15
N TYR A 665 4.99 -9.89 -6.88
CA TYR A 665 4.77 -11.15 -6.16
C TYR A 665 3.68 -12.03 -6.77
N SER A 666 2.67 -11.43 -7.37
CA SER A 666 1.52 -12.16 -7.90
C SER A 666 1.75 -12.71 -9.31
N THR A 667 2.77 -12.19 -9.99
CA THR A 667 3.12 -12.55 -11.37
C THR A 667 3.29 -14.06 -11.58
N PRO A 668 4.08 -14.81 -10.79
CA PRO A 668 4.28 -16.23 -11.03
C PRO A 668 2.98 -17.04 -10.90
N GLY A 669 2.18 -16.74 -9.87
CA GLY A 669 0.90 -17.40 -9.64
C GLY A 669 -0.11 -17.09 -10.76
N ALA A 670 -0.26 -15.82 -11.12
CA ALA A 670 -1.18 -15.38 -12.18
C ALA A 670 -0.83 -15.98 -13.55
N ASN A 671 0.46 -16.05 -13.92
CA ASN A 671 0.89 -16.76 -15.12
C ASN A 671 0.50 -18.24 -15.07
N GLY A 672 0.77 -18.91 -13.94
CA GLY A 672 0.52 -20.33 -13.76
C GLY A 672 -0.96 -20.75 -13.87
N VAL A 673 -1.90 -19.81 -13.76
CA VAL A 673 -3.35 -20.06 -13.90
C VAL A 673 -3.99 -19.36 -15.10
N GLY A 674 -3.20 -18.95 -16.09
CA GLY A 674 -3.72 -18.46 -17.38
C GLY A 674 -4.07 -16.97 -17.44
N PHE A 675 -3.51 -16.15 -16.56
CA PHE A 675 -3.66 -14.68 -16.61
C PHE A 675 -2.41 -13.97 -17.15
N SER A 676 -1.65 -14.64 -18.02
CA SER A 676 -0.40 -14.10 -18.59
C SER A 676 -0.60 -12.82 -19.41
N ASP A 677 -1.77 -12.64 -20.03
CA ASP A 677 -2.14 -11.42 -20.74
C ASP A 677 -2.21 -10.20 -19.80
N ALA A 678 -2.90 -10.35 -18.66
CA ALA A 678 -3.00 -9.32 -17.64
C ALA A 678 -1.65 -9.05 -16.95
N VAL A 679 -0.83 -10.09 -16.75
CA VAL A 679 0.54 -9.94 -16.23
C VAL A 679 1.40 -9.12 -17.20
N ALA A 680 1.38 -9.43 -18.50
CA ALA A 680 2.12 -8.67 -19.50
C ALA A 680 1.63 -7.21 -19.54
N GLY A 681 0.32 -6.99 -19.50
CA GLY A 681 -0.30 -5.67 -19.51
C GLY A 681 0.11 -4.81 -18.31
N VAL A 682 0.08 -5.36 -17.10
CA VAL A 682 0.47 -4.61 -15.88
C VAL A 682 1.97 -4.36 -15.81
N LEU A 683 2.83 -5.30 -16.23
CA LEU A 683 4.28 -5.08 -16.26
C LEU A 683 4.67 -4.00 -17.29
N LYS A 684 4.05 -4.01 -18.48
CA LYS A 684 4.19 -2.93 -19.47
C LYS A 684 3.71 -1.60 -18.89
N THR A 685 2.57 -1.59 -18.21
CA THR A 685 2.02 -0.40 -17.56
C THR A 685 2.97 0.16 -16.52
N LEU A 686 3.53 -0.67 -15.65
CA LEU A 686 4.48 -0.25 -14.60
C LEU A 686 5.81 0.22 -15.19
N SER A 687 6.24 -0.33 -16.32
CA SER A 687 7.45 0.10 -17.04
C SER A 687 7.31 1.40 -17.81
N ALA A 688 6.09 1.93 -17.96
CA ALA A 688 5.85 3.15 -18.71
C ALA A 688 6.45 4.37 -17.99
N SER A 689 7.16 5.22 -18.75
CA SER A 689 7.75 6.46 -18.23
C SER A 689 6.67 7.41 -17.70
N ARG A 690 6.96 8.06 -16.56
CA ARG A 690 6.07 9.01 -15.90
C ARG A 690 6.86 10.20 -15.38
N GLU A 691 6.28 11.38 -15.54
CA GLU A 691 6.80 12.59 -14.93
C GLU A 691 6.65 12.53 -13.40
N ASN A 692 7.67 13.03 -12.69
CA ASN A 692 7.58 13.24 -11.25
C ASN A 692 7.38 14.74 -10.97
N PRO A 693 6.21 15.16 -10.46
CA PRO A 693 5.95 16.57 -10.15
C PRO A 693 6.80 17.11 -8.98
N HIS A 694 7.52 16.24 -8.26
CA HIS A 694 8.34 16.59 -7.09
C HIS A 694 9.85 16.73 -7.39
N GLY A 695 10.25 16.73 -8.66
CA GLY A 695 11.64 16.99 -9.09
C GLY A 695 12.65 15.86 -8.82
N MET A 696 12.28 14.84 -8.05
CA MET A 696 13.08 13.62 -7.88
C MET A 696 12.94 12.72 -9.11
N PRO A 697 13.98 12.01 -9.56
CA PRO A 697 13.83 11.00 -10.61
C PRO A 697 12.79 9.95 -10.18
N SER A 698 11.73 9.78 -10.97
CA SER A 698 10.65 8.81 -10.72
C SER A 698 11.18 7.37 -10.66
N GLY A 699 12.30 7.12 -11.32
CA GLY A 699 12.78 5.78 -11.62
C GLY A 699 11.96 5.14 -12.75
N PRO A 700 12.44 4.03 -13.30
CA PRO A 700 11.77 3.36 -14.41
C PRO A 700 10.50 2.61 -14.00
N VAL A 701 10.30 2.36 -12.70
CA VAL A 701 9.10 1.68 -12.16
C VAL A 701 8.60 2.41 -10.91
N PRO A 702 7.28 2.43 -10.67
CA PRO A 702 6.66 3.10 -9.52
C PRO A 702 6.37 2.14 -8.35
N HIS A 703 6.16 2.70 -7.16
CA HIS A 703 5.58 1.99 -6.01
C HIS A 703 4.06 1.83 -6.18
N GLU A 704 3.38 2.95 -6.45
CA GLU A 704 1.95 2.97 -6.74
C GLU A 704 1.60 4.02 -7.82
N ILE A 705 0.65 3.67 -8.67
CA ILE A 705 0.05 4.58 -9.66
C ILE A 705 -1.46 4.65 -9.46
N SER A 706 -2.00 5.83 -9.64
CA SER A 706 -3.45 6.04 -9.67
C SER A 706 -4.06 5.41 -10.93
N THR A 707 -5.38 5.23 -10.89
CA THR A 707 -6.16 4.78 -12.05
C THR A 707 -6.20 5.82 -13.19
N SER A 708 -5.75 7.06 -12.97
CA SER A 708 -5.58 8.09 -14.00
C SER A 708 -4.15 8.12 -14.58
N ASN A 709 -3.31 7.13 -14.27
CA ASN A 709 -1.89 7.03 -14.65
C ASN A 709 -0.96 8.01 -13.93
N ARG A 710 -1.46 8.82 -13.01
CA ARG A 710 -0.62 9.68 -12.19
C ARG A 710 0.25 8.83 -11.25
N LEU A 711 1.55 9.12 -11.24
CA LEU A 711 2.51 8.59 -10.27
C LEU A 711 2.11 9.05 -8.86
N ILE A 712 1.89 8.10 -7.96
CA ILE A 712 1.59 8.41 -6.56
C ILE A 712 2.82 8.20 -5.70
N GLY A 713 3.44 7.03 -5.80
CA GLY A 713 4.59 6.63 -4.98
C GLY A 713 5.78 6.32 -5.86
N ILE A 714 6.94 6.91 -5.53
CA ILE A 714 8.21 6.52 -6.14
C ILE A 714 8.63 5.15 -5.62
N ALA A 715 9.35 4.39 -6.45
CA ALA A 715 9.77 3.06 -6.07
C ALA A 715 10.66 3.04 -4.81
N ASN A 716 10.32 2.12 -3.91
CA ASN A 716 11.19 1.65 -2.84
C ASN A 716 12.40 0.93 -3.43
N SER A 717 13.51 0.83 -2.70
CA SER A 717 14.80 0.36 -3.24
C SER A 717 14.78 -1.11 -3.68
N GLN A 718 13.82 -1.89 -3.20
CA GLN A 718 13.60 -3.27 -3.65
C GLN A 718 12.86 -3.36 -4.99
N GLU A 719 11.99 -2.40 -5.33
CA GLU A 719 11.01 -2.57 -6.40
C GLU A 719 11.63 -2.62 -7.79
N PRO A 720 12.66 -1.79 -8.12
CA PRO A 720 13.34 -1.91 -9.41
C PRO A 720 13.96 -3.30 -9.63
N PRO A 721 14.69 -3.91 -8.67
CA PRO A 721 15.19 -5.27 -8.86
C PRO A 721 14.09 -6.34 -8.81
N GLN A 722 13.05 -6.17 -7.99
CA GLN A 722 11.91 -7.09 -7.96
C GLN A 722 11.12 -7.10 -9.29
N PHE A 723 10.96 -5.94 -9.94
CA PHE A 723 10.37 -5.83 -11.27
C PHE A 723 11.14 -6.66 -12.30
N ILE A 724 12.48 -6.60 -12.29
CA ILE A 724 13.34 -7.39 -13.19
C ILE A 724 13.09 -8.88 -12.99
N TRP A 725 13.08 -9.33 -11.72
CA TRP A 725 12.79 -10.72 -11.39
C TRP A 725 11.41 -11.15 -11.90
N SER A 726 10.39 -10.33 -11.68
CA SER A 726 9.01 -10.58 -12.14
C SER A 726 8.91 -10.68 -13.67
N CYS A 727 9.62 -9.83 -14.41
CA CYS A 727 9.70 -9.91 -15.87
C CYS A 727 10.33 -11.23 -16.35
N LEU A 728 11.37 -11.74 -15.67
CA LEU A 728 11.91 -13.06 -16.00
C LEU A 728 10.91 -14.17 -15.69
N GLN A 729 10.22 -14.10 -14.55
CA GLN A 729 9.21 -15.10 -14.21
C GLN A 729 8.11 -15.17 -15.27
N HIS A 730 7.65 -14.01 -15.77
CA HIS A 730 6.71 -13.99 -16.89
C HIS A 730 7.29 -14.64 -18.15
N PHE A 731 8.52 -14.28 -18.55
CA PHE A 731 9.18 -14.88 -19.71
C PHE A 731 9.38 -16.40 -19.58
N ARG A 732 9.69 -16.91 -18.38
CA ARG A 732 9.82 -18.35 -18.13
C ARG A 732 8.52 -19.13 -18.34
N TRP A 733 7.39 -18.51 -18.03
CA TRP A 733 6.07 -19.11 -18.27
C TRP A 733 5.61 -18.99 -19.72
N THR A 734 5.89 -17.88 -20.40
CA THR A 734 5.31 -17.59 -21.73
C THR A 734 6.24 -17.86 -22.90
N GLY A 735 7.56 -17.76 -22.69
CA GLY A 735 8.54 -17.74 -23.77
C GLY A 735 8.39 -16.54 -24.71
N ASP A 736 7.68 -15.49 -24.29
CA ASP A 736 7.39 -14.32 -25.14
C ASP A 736 8.66 -13.48 -25.37
N GLN A 737 9.33 -13.77 -26.49
CA GLN A 737 10.53 -13.09 -26.93
C GLN A 737 10.27 -11.60 -27.21
N GLN A 738 9.11 -11.24 -27.75
CA GLN A 738 8.78 -9.86 -28.06
C GLN A 738 8.62 -9.03 -26.79
N PHE A 739 7.95 -9.57 -25.77
CA PHE A 739 7.89 -8.96 -24.45
C PHE A 739 9.30 -8.77 -23.89
N LEU A 740 10.15 -9.80 -23.95
CA LEU A 740 11.51 -9.75 -23.41
C LEU A 740 12.35 -8.65 -24.07
N GLU A 741 12.31 -8.56 -25.41
CA GLU A 741 13.02 -7.52 -26.18
C GLU A 741 12.59 -6.10 -25.80
N GLN A 742 11.30 -5.91 -25.55
CA GLN A 742 10.74 -4.61 -25.15
C GLN A 742 11.10 -4.22 -23.72
N ILE A 743 11.07 -5.17 -22.79
CA ILE A 743 11.21 -4.89 -21.36
C ILE A 743 12.66 -4.85 -20.89
N TYR A 744 13.55 -5.61 -21.53
CA TYR A 744 14.96 -5.74 -21.13
C TYR A 744 15.69 -4.39 -21.00
N PRO A 745 15.53 -3.40 -21.91
CA PRO A 745 16.13 -2.08 -21.72
C PRO A 745 15.66 -1.37 -20.44
N VAL A 746 14.39 -1.51 -20.05
CA VAL A 746 13.85 -0.92 -18.81
C VAL A 746 14.42 -1.64 -17.58
N CYS A 747 14.65 -2.95 -17.67
CA CYS A 747 15.37 -3.72 -16.64
C CYS A 747 16.80 -3.20 -16.44
N GLN A 748 17.53 -2.90 -17.52
CA GLN A 748 18.88 -2.30 -17.42
C GLN A 748 18.85 -0.87 -16.83
N GLN A 749 17.84 -0.09 -17.19
CA GLN A 749 17.60 1.24 -16.61
C GLN A 749 17.31 1.16 -15.11
N SER A 750 16.62 0.11 -14.66
CA SER A 750 16.31 -0.13 -13.23
C SER A 750 17.57 -0.30 -12.39
N ILE A 751 18.54 -1.07 -12.87
CA ILE A 751 19.86 -1.18 -12.21
C ILE A 751 20.62 0.14 -12.26
N SER A 752 20.58 0.83 -13.39
CA SER A 752 21.25 2.13 -13.55
C SER A 752 20.66 3.19 -12.62
N PHE A 753 19.35 3.17 -12.41
CA PHE A 753 18.65 4.03 -11.47
C PHE A 753 19.12 3.79 -10.03
N LEU A 754 19.19 2.53 -9.59
CA LEU A 754 19.71 2.19 -8.27
C LEU A 754 21.15 2.70 -8.08
N LYS A 755 22.01 2.48 -9.08
CA LYS A 755 23.40 2.95 -9.07
C LYS A 755 23.51 4.46 -8.92
N ASN A 756 22.71 5.21 -9.69
CA ASN A 756 22.85 6.65 -9.81
C ASN A 756 22.03 7.44 -8.78
N HIS A 757 20.97 6.85 -8.20
CA HIS A 757 19.99 7.58 -7.37
C HIS A 757 19.65 6.90 -6.04
N ARG A 758 20.27 5.76 -5.72
CA ARG A 758 20.10 5.04 -4.44
C ARG A 758 21.43 4.67 -3.78
N ASN A 759 22.50 5.43 -4.09
CA ASN A 759 23.83 5.31 -3.47
C ASN A 759 24.33 3.85 -3.40
N MET A 760 24.21 3.11 -4.51
CA MET A 760 24.68 1.73 -4.56
C MET A 760 26.19 1.69 -4.28
N ASP A 761 26.58 1.01 -3.20
CA ASP A 761 27.98 0.96 -2.80
C ASP A 761 28.82 -0.02 -3.66
N ARG A 762 30.11 -0.12 -3.35
CA ARG A 762 31.05 -1.04 -4.04
C ARG A 762 30.72 -2.53 -3.87
N TYR A 763 29.87 -2.89 -2.92
CA TYR A 763 29.40 -4.26 -2.67
C TYR A 763 28.03 -4.51 -3.33
N GLY A 764 27.41 -3.48 -3.92
CA GLY A 764 26.11 -3.56 -4.55
C GLY A 764 24.95 -3.24 -3.62
N TYR A 765 25.17 -2.85 -2.37
CA TYR A 765 24.06 -2.56 -1.46
C TYR A 765 23.48 -1.18 -1.72
N VAL A 766 22.15 -1.09 -1.77
CA VAL A 766 21.41 0.13 -2.10
C VAL A 766 20.75 0.74 -0.86
N GLU A 767 20.76 2.06 -0.77
CA GLU A 767 20.09 2.81 0.29
C GLU A 767 18.61 3.05 -0.03
N GLY A 768 17.79 3.23 1.00
CA GLY A 768 16.39 3.63 0.90
C GLY A 768 15.42 2.62 1.48
N ASN A 769 14.13 2.96 1.44
CA ASN A 769 13.08 2.12 2.01
C ASN A 769 13.03 0.75 1.31
N GLY A 770 12.88 -0.31 2.10
CA GLY A 770 12.63 -1.67 1.62
C GLY A 770 11.13 -1.98 1.56
N LEU A 771 10.80 -3.27 1.48
CA LEU A 771 9.40 -3.73 1.54
C LEU A 771 8.79 -3.48 2.92
N ILE A 772 9.56 -3.70 3.99
CA ILE A 772 9.11 -3.42 5.35
C ILE A 772 9.39 -1.96 5.69
N GLU A 773 8.36 -1.13 5.56
CA GLU A 773 8.41 0.32 5.75
C GLU A 773 8.42 0.73 7.24
N ALA A 774 9.41 0.25 7.99
CA ALA A 774 9.54 0.54 9.42
C ALA A 774 10.51 1.71 9.69
N PRO A 775 10.10 2.73 10.47
CA PRO A 775 10.99 3.82 10.91
C PRO A 775 12.29 3.29 11.54
N GLY A 776 13.42 3.89 11.15
CA GLY A 776 14.75 3.48 11.61
C GLY A 776 15.20 2.11 11.12
N ALA A 777 14.58 1.54 10.06
CA ALA A 777 15.13 0.38 9.35
C ALA A 777 16.58 0.66 8.92
N GLY A 778 16.90 1.92 8.63
CA GLY A 778 18.26 2.46 8.66
C GLY A 778 19.13 1.91 7.53
N GLY A 779 19.38 2.71 6.51
CA GLY A 779 20.36 2.38 5.47
C GLY A 779 19.89 1.34 4.45
N LYS A 780 20.73 0.31 4.26
CA LYS A 780 20.59 -0.73 3.23
C LYS A 780 19.73 -1.86 3.77
N THR A 781 18.64 -2.18 3.09
CA THR A 781 17.63 -3.15 3.57
C THR A 781 17.89 -4.55 3.02
N LEU A 782 17.53 -5.57 3.81
CA LEU A 782 17.72 -6.98 3.46
C LEU A 782 17.01 -7.34 2.16
N GLU A 783 15.79 -6.88 2.01
CA GLU A 783 14.90 -7.13 0.87
C GLU A 783 15.49 -6.59 -0.42
N ALA A 784 15.95 -5.33 -0.40
CA ALA A 784 16.52 -4.69 -1.57
C ALA A 784 17.80 -5.41 -2.04
N THR A 785 18.62 -5.88 -1.09
CA THR A 785 19.84 -6.64 -1.39
C THR A 785 19.53 -8.03 -1.95
N CYS A 786 18.56 -8.73 -1.36
CA CYS A 786 18.09 -10.03 -1.83
C CYS A 786 17.54 -9.93 -3.26
N TYR A 787 16.66 -8.96 -3.52
CA TYR A 787 16.10 -8.78 -4.84
C TYR A 787 17.13 -8.31 -5.86
N LEU A 788 18.15 -7.54 -5.47
CA LEU A 788 19.24 -7.18 -6.39
C LEU A 788 20.00 -8.42 -6.89
N TYR A 789 20.22 -9.43 -6.03
CA TYR A 789 20.77 -10.71 -6.46
C TYR A 789 19.84 -11.41 -7.48
N SER A 790 18.54 -11.47 -7.18
CA SER A 790 17.55 -12.01 -8.13
C SER A 790 17.50 -11.21 -9.43
N ALA A 791 17.73 -9.90 -9.41
CA ALA A 791 17.77 -9.07 -10.60
C ALA A 791 19.02 -9.36 -11.45
N TYR A 792 20.20 -9.53 -10.85
CA TYR A 792 21.40 -9.88 -11.61
C TYR A 792 21.30 -11.28 -12.23
N THR A 793 20.84 -12.27 -11.47
CA THR A 793 20.59 -13.61 -12.03
C THR A 793 19.53 -13.57 -13.14
N SER A 794 18.50 -12.73 -12.98
CA SER A 794 17.46 -12.55 -13.99
C SER A 794 17.99 -11.89 -15.26
N LEU A 795 18.74 -10.80 -15.12
CA LEU A 795 19.37 -10.12 -16.25
C LEU A 795 20.38 -11.00 -16.97
N ALA A 796 21.08 -11.88 -16.26
CA ALA A 796 21.98 -12.84 -16.89
C ALA A 796 21.22 -13.78 -17.83
N GLU A 797 20.10 -14.36 -17.37
CA GLU A 797 19.27 -15.26 -18.16
C GLU A 797 18.57 -14.53 -19.32
N MET A 798 18.01 -13.36 -19.07
CA MET A 798 17.42 -12.50 -20.11
C MET A 798 18.45 -12.14 -21.18
N SER A 799 19.66 -11.76 -20.78
CA SER A 799 20.74 -11.40 -21.72
C SER A 799 21.14 -12.61 -22.56
N ALA A 800 21.23 -13.80 -21.96
CA ALA A 800 21.53 -15.03 -22.67
C ALA A 800 20.43 -15.38 -23.70
N ALA A 801 19.16 -15.26 -23.33
CA ALA A 801 18.03 -15.47 -24.23
C ALA A 801 17.98 -14.46 -25.39
N LEU A 802 18.54 -13.26 -25.20
CA LEU A 802 18.70 -12.22 -26.23
C LEU A 802 20.02 -12.33 -27.01
N GLY A 803 20.84 -13.38 -26.79
CA GLY A 803 22.13 -13.56 -27.46
C GLY A 803 23.23 -12.58 -27.01
N LYS A 804 23.06 -11.89 -25.88
CA LYS A 804 24.00 -10.91 -25.31
C LYS A 804 24.93 -11.58 -24.28
N THR A 805 25.83 -12.44 -24.75
CA THR A 805 26.68 -13.28 -23.89
C THR A 805 27.56 -12.47 -22.93
N ASP A 806 28.15 -11.36 -23.36
CA ASP A 806 29.01 -10.53 -22.51
C ASP A 806 28.23 -9.93 -21.33
N HIS A 807 27.01 -9.42 -21.59
CA HIS A 807 26.14 -8.93 -20.53
C HIS A 807 25.72 -10.06 -19.58
N SER A 808 25.42 -11.25 -20.13
CA SER A 808 25.10 -12.42 -19.31
C SER A 808 26.24 -12.75 -18.34
N ASN A 809 27.48 -12.76 -18.82
CA ASN A 809 28.65 -13.08 -18.00
C ASN A 809 28.91 -11.99 -16.94
N ASP A 810 28.84 -10.71 -17.31
CA ASP A 810 28.98 -9.59 -16.36
C ASP A 810 27.94 -9.64 -15.23
N TYR A 811 26.67 -9.94 -15.55
CA TYR A 811 25.64 -10.07 -14.52
C TYR A 811 25.81 -11.31 -13.64
N LYS A 812 26.31 -12.43 -14.18
CA LYS A 812 26.67 -13.62 -13.38
C LYS A 812 27.77 -13.31 -12.37
N GLU A 813 28.84 -12.66 -12.80
CA GLU A 813 29.95 -12.28 -11.93
C GLU A 813 29.48 -11.34 -10.81
N LYS A 814 28.61 -10.37 -11.13
CA LYS A 814 27.99 -9.49 -10.13
C LYS A 814 27.12 -10.25 -9.13
N ALA A 815 26.33 -11.21 -9.59
CA ALA A 815 25.49 -12.03 -8.73
C ALA A 815 26.34 -12.91 -7.78
N GLU A 816 27.38 -13.56 -8.31
CA GLU A 816 28.31 -14.40 -7.53
C GLU A 816 29.03 -13.58 -6.46
N ARG A 817 29.61 -12.45 -6.85
CA ARG A 817 30.27 -11.53 -5.91
C ARG A 817 29.32 -11.03 -4.82
N LEU A 818 28.10 -10.63 -5.17
CA LEU A 818 27.10 -10.19 -4.20
C LEU A 818 26.74 -11.32 -3.24
N LYS A 819 26.59 -12.55 -3.74
CA LYS A 819 26.31 -13.73 -2.91
C LYS A 819 27.41 -14.01 -1.90
N GLU A 820 28.66 -13.94 -2.32
CA GLU A 820 29.80 -14.11 -1.42
C GLU A 820 29.85 -13.02 -0.34
N THR A 821 29.78 -11.74 -0.72
CA THR A 821 29.90 -10.63 0.23
C THR A 821 28.72 -10.56 1.17
N PHE A 822 27.50 -10.83 0.69
CA PHE A 822 26.29 -10.86 1.51
C PHE A 822 26.39 -11.91 2.62
N ASN A 823 26.73 -13.15 2.27
CA ASN A 823 26.79 -14.25 3.23
C ASN A 823 27.91 -14.11 4.26
N GLN A 824 28.90 -13.24 4.00
CA GLN A 824 29.94 -12.85 4.94
C GLN A 824 29.52 -11.67 5.83
N GLN A 825 29.00 -10.58 5.24
CA GLN A 825 28.81 -9.30 5.93
C GLN A 825 27.46 -9.18 6.64
N TRP A 826 26.41 -9.82 6.12
CA TRP A 826 25.06 -9.72 6.69
C TRP A 826 24.78 -10.81 7.70
N TRP A 827 25.55 -11.89 7.71
CA TRP A 827 25.37 -12.98 8.65
C TRP A 827 25.79 -12.56 10.06
N ASN A 828 24.88 -12.71 11.02
CA ASN A 828 25.18 -12.52 12.42
C ASN A 828 25.43 -13.89 13.08
N GLN A 829 26.65 -14.11 13.55
CA GLN A 829 27.04 -15.41 14.12
C GLN A 829 26.39 -15.70 15.48
N GLN A 830 26.12 -14.68 16.29
CA GLN A 830 25.47 -14.88 17.59
C GLN A 830 24.00 -15.21 17.42
N GLU A 831 23.33 -14.46 16.54
CA GLU A 831 21.91 -14.65 16.27
C GLU A 831 21.64 -15.83 15.35
N GLN A 832 22.63 -16.38 14.61
CA GLN A 832 22.40 -17.40 13.57
C GLN A 832 21.32 -16.96 12.57
N MET A 833 21.46 -15.72 12.07
CA MET A 833 20.48 -15.06 11.21
C MET A 833 21.14 -13.94 10.39
N TRP A 834 20.61 -13.62 9.22
CA TRP A 834 21.01 -12.40 8.50
C TRP A 834 20.40 -11.15 9.14
N ALA A 835 21.18 -10.06 9.15
CA ALA A 835 20.70 -8.75 9.59
C ALA A 835 19.53 -8.28 8.71
N THR A 836 18.54 -7.65 9.35
CA THR A 836 17.39 -7.06 8.63
C THR A 836 17.78 -5.79 7.87
N ALA A 837 18.86 -5.13 8.28
CA ALA A 837 19.43 -3.99 7.59
C ALA A 837 20.90 -3.76 7.98
N LEU A 838 21.60 -3.00 7.16
CA LEU A 838 22.91 -2.43 7.46
C LEU A 838 22.85 -0.91 7.50
N GLU A 839 23.46 -0.34 8.54
CA GLU A 839 23.69 1.10 8.64
C GLU A 839 24.71 1.58 7.61
N ALA A 840 24.83 2.90 7.45
CA ALA A 840 25.78 3.51 6.50
C ALA A 840 27.24 3.12 6.77
N ASP A 841 27.60 2.90 8.04
CA ASP A 841 28.93 2.43 8.48
C ASP A 841 29.11 0.91 8.38
N GLY A 842 28.09 0.17 7.92
CA GLY A 842 28.08 -1.28 7.81
C GLY A 842 27.65 -2.02 9.09
N LYS A 843 27.26 -1.32 10.15
CA LYS A 843 26.75 -1.96 11.38
C LYS A 843 25.44 -2.71 11.11
N GLN A 844 25.38 -3.95 11.56
CA GLN A 844 24.18 -4.79 11.44
C GLN A 844 23.06 -4.33 12.38
N ARG A 845 21.81 -4.35 11.89
CA ARG A 845 20.59 -4.19 12.70
C ARG A 845 19.68 -5.41 12.60
N MET A 846 19.22 -5.86 13.76
CA MET A 846 18.23 -6.93 13.93
C MET A 846 16.89 -6.32 14.34
N LYS A 847 15.85 -6.49 13.52
CA LYS A 847 14.50 -5.96 13.79
C LYS A 847 13.40 -7.02 13.88
N ASN A 848 13.75 -8.30 13.79
CA ASN A 848 12.83 -9.44 13.95
C ASN A 848 11.65 -9.46 12.96
N PHE A 849 11.73 -8.73 11.84
CA PHE A 849 10.72 -8.79 10.79
C PHE A 849 10.79 -10.11 10.03
N TRP A 850 9.67 -10.51 9.43
CA TRP A 850 9.57 -11.72 8.60
C TRP A 850 10.45 -11.69 7.34
N SER A 851 11.04 -10.54 7.02
CA SER A 851 11.96 -10.35 5.89
C SER A 851 13.21 -11.24 5.93
N VAL A 852 13.47 -11.88 7.06
CA VAL A 852 14.46 -12.96 7.18
C VAL A 852 14.25 -14.11 6.18
N ILE A 853 13.07 -14.24 5.55
CA ILE A 853 12.82 -15.25 4.51
C ILE A 853 13.50 -14.94 3.17
N PHE A 854 13.75 -13.67 2.84
CA PHE A 854 14.14 -13.26 1.50
C PHE A 854 15.48 -13.81 0.99
N PRO A 855 16.51 -14.02 1.83
CA PRO A 855 17.72 -14.72 1.39
C PRO A 855 17.44 -16.10 0.80
N MET A 856 16.45 -16.82 1.34
CA MET A 856 16.03 -18.13 0.86
C MET A 856 15.06 -18.05 -0.32
N GLU A 857 14.16 -17.06 -0.34
CA GLU A 857 13.28 -16.84 -1.51
C GLU A 857 14.11 -16.58 -2.77
N THR A 858 15.05 -15.62 -2.67
CA THR A 858 15.88 -15.14 -3.78
C THR A 858 17.06 -16.05 -4.13
N LYS A 859 17.27 -17.12 -3.36
CA LYS A 859 18.39 -18.08 -3.47
C LYS A 859 19.78 -17.48 -3.20
N LEU A 860 19.81 -16.32 -2.53
CA LEU A 860 21.01 -15.63 -2.11
C LEU A 860 21.70 -16.33 -0.92
N ALA A 861 20.94 -16.98 -0.03
CA ALA A 861 21.46 -17.73 1.10
C ALA A 861 22.39 -18.89 0.67
N THR A 862 23.40 -19.21 1.48
CA THR A 862 24.07 -20.51 1.38
C THR A 862 23.16 -21.61 1.94
N PRO A 863 23.16 -22.82 1.35
CA PRO A 863 22.25 -23.89 1.76
C PRO A 863 22.28 -24.23 3.24
N GLU A 864 23.46 -24.29 3.83
CA GLU A 864 23.66 -24.71 5.23
C GLU A 864 22.99 -23.72 6.19
N LYS A 865 23.13 -22.41 5.92
CA LYS A 865 22.52 -21.35 6.71
C LYS A 865 21.03 -21.22 6.45
N ALA A 866 20.59 -21.49 5.22
CA ALA A 866 19.18 -21.44 4.84
C ALA A 866 18.33 -22.39 5.70
N ILE A 867 18.77 -23.64 5.87
CA ILE A 867 18.05 -24.64 6.69
C ILE A 867 17.97 -24.20 8.16
N VAL A 868 19.06 -23.66 8.72
CA VAL A 868 19.06 -23.13 10.09
C VAL A 868 18.00 -22.04 10.25
N VAL A 869 17.95 -21.08 9.33
CA VAL A 869 16.99 -19.97 9.41
C VAL A 869 15.56 -20.43 9.16
N LEU A 870 15.31 -21.34 8.21
CA LEU A 870 13.96 -21.85 7.96
C LEU A 870 13.37 -22.58 9.17
N ASN A 871 14.18 -23.40 9.86
CA ASN A 871 13.77 -24.05 11.10
C ASN A 871 13.42 -23.02 12.19
N ARG A 872 14.16 -21.92 12.28
CA ARG A 872 13.86 -20.83 13.20
C ARG A 872 12.59 -20.07 12.80
N ILE A 873 12.39 -19.76 11.52
CA ILE A 873 11.17 -19.13 11.02
C ILE A 873 9.94 -19.94 11.42
N GLN A 874 9.98 -21.27 11.22
CA GLN A 874 8.90 -22.17 11.60
C GLN A 874 8.58 -22.12 13.11
N GLN A 875 9.56 -21.88 13.97
CA GLN A 875 9.38 -21.86 15.42
C GLN A 875 9.05 -20.47 15.98
N GLU A 876 9.58 -19.42 15.37
CA GLU A 876 9.63 -18.07 15.96
C GLU A 876 8.76 -17.05 15.20
N TRP A 877 8.35 -17.33 13.96
CA TRP A 877 7.50 -16.45 13.13
C TRP A 877 6.17 -17.09 12.73
N VAL A 878 5.82 -18.27 13.25
CA VAL A 878 4.60 -18.97 12.89
C VAL A 878 3.74 -19.19 14.14
N ASN A 879 2.49 -18.74 14.08
CA ASN A 879 1.49 -19.02 15.10
C ASN A 879 0.38 -19.93 14.54
N GLN A 880 -0.71 -20.11 15.29
CA GLN A 880 -1.84 -20.96 14.90
C GLN A 880 -2.57 -20.52 13.61
N TRP A 881 -2.34 -19.30 13.13
CA TRP A 881 -2.94 -18.76 11.91
C TRP A 881 -1.96 -18.70 10.73
N GLY A 882 -0.65 -18.87 10.95
CA GLY A 882 0.39 -18.75 9.92
C GLY A 882 1.52 -17.81 10.28
N GLY A 883 2.15 -17.22 9.26
CA GLY A 883 3.32 -16.34 9.40
C GLY A 883 2.97 -14.94 9.93
N VAL A 884 3.62 -14.51 11.00
CA VAL A 884 3.42 -13.19 11.63
C VAL A 884 4.39 -12.14 11.10
N HIS A 885 4.02 -10.86 11.19
CA HIS A 885 4.83 -9.76 10.68
C HIS A 885 6.15 -9.57 11.45
N THR A 886 6.11 -9.61 12.78
CA THR A 886 7.28 -9.35 13.64
C THR A 886 7.37 -10.40 14.75
N ARG A 887 8.52 -11.05 14.89
CA ARG A 887 8.79 -11.94 16.01
C ARG A 887 8.93 -11.17 17.32
N GLN A 888 8.25 -11.66 18.34
CA GLN A 888 8.40 -11.28 19.75
C GLN A 888 8.26 -12.53 20.64
N GLU A 889 8.38 -12.37 21.95
CA GLU A 889 8.33 -13.51 22.90
C GLU A 889 7.00 -14.28 22.85
N ASP A 890 5.88 -13.58 22.70
CA ASP A 890 4.55 -14.18 22.49
C ASP A 890 3.89 -13.63 21.22
N ILE A 891 3.75 -14.47 20.20
CA ILE A 891 3.13 -14.15 18.91
C ILE A 891 1.68 -14.68 18.78
N SER A 892 1.12 -15.29 19.83
CA SER A 892 -0.17 -15.98 19.78
C SER A 892 -1.36 -15.05 19.47
N GLN A 893 -1.25 -13.77 19.85
CA GLN A 893 -2.29 -12.76 19.62
C GLN A 893 -2.09 -11.96 18.32
N GLN A 894 -0.99 -12.17 17.61
CA GLN A 894 -0.74 -11.46 16.36
C GLN A 894 -1.59 -12.03 15.22
N GLY A 895 -2.07 -11.14 14.35
CA GLY A 895 -2.59 -11.55 13.05
C GLY A 895 -1.45 -12.03 12.14
N SER A 896 -1.76 -12.98 11.28
CA SER A 896 -0.83 -13.58 10.32
C SER A 896 -1.11 -13.04 8.93
N GLY A 897 -0.06 -12.53 8.28
CA GLY A 897 -0.15 -12.05 6.90
C GLY A 897 -0.29 -13.24 5.96
N VAL A 898 -1.29 -13.21 5.07
CA VAL A 898 -1.51 -14.31 4.12
C VAL A 898 -0.33 -14.37 3.12
N VAL A 899 0.17 -13.22 2.66
CA VAL A 899 1.39 -13.15 1.83
C VAL A 899 2.61 -13.75 2.54
N THR A 900 2.83 -13.41 3.82
CA THR A 900 3.94 -13.95 4.63
C THR A 900 3.84 -15.47 4.75
N THR A 901 2.63 -15.97 5.06
CA THR A 901 2.33 -17.39 5.16
C THR A 901 2.61 -18.11 3.83
N ASN A 902 2.15 -17.54 2.71
CA ASN A 902 2.38 -18.09 1.38
C ASN A 902 3.86 -18.17 1.02
N LEU A 903 4.64 -17.13 1.33
CA LEU A 903 6.08 -17.09 1.03
C LEU A 903 6.85 -18.09 1.89
N PHE A 904 6.52 -18.20 3.18
CA PHE A 904 7.09 -19.23 4.05
C PHE A 904 6.80 -20.64 3.50
N GLY A 905 5.58 -20.89 3.07
CA GLY A 905 5.19 -22.18 2.51
C GLY A 905 5.87 -22.50 1.18
N LEU A 906 5.89 -21.54 0.25
CA LEU A 906 6.58 -21.66 -1.04
C LEU A 906 8.07 -21.98 -0.83
N VAL A 907 8.75 -21.20 0.01
CA VAL A 907 10.17 -21.41 0.29
C VAL A 907 10.40 -22.74 1.02
N GLY A 908 9.52 -23.11 1.95
CA GLY A 908 9.54 -24.42 2.61
C GLY A 908 9.55 -25.57 1.61
N PHE A 909 8.60 -25.59 0.67
CA PHE A 909 8.57 -26.60 -0.40
C PHE A 909 9.79 -26.57 -1.32
N GLN A 910 10.31 -25.38 -1.66
CA GLN A 910 11.49 -25.27 -2.50
C GLN A 910 12.74 -25.86 -1.84
N TYR A 911 12.89 -25.70 -0.52
CA TYR A 911 13.99 -26.28 0.26
C TYR A 911 13.72 -27.73 0.74
N GLY A 912 12.63 -28.36 0.28
CA GLY A 912 12.29 -29.74 0.63
C GLY A 912 11.70 -29.92 2.03
N LEU A 913 11.35 -28.84 2.73
CA LEU A 913 10.61 -28.85 4.00
C LEU A 913 9.11 -29.00 3.72
N SER A 914 8.71 -30.12 3.10
CA SER A 914 7.36 -30.35 2.59
C SER A 914 6.28 -30.23 3.67
N GLU A 915 6.55 -30.70 4.89
CA GLU A 915 5.62 -30.58 6.03
C GLU A 915 5.36 -29.12 6.42
N PHE A 916 6.41 -28.29 6.43
CA PHE A 916 6.29 -26.88 6.73
C PHE A 916 5.52 -26.15 5.62
N GLY A 917 5.84 -26.45 4.35
CA GLY A 917 5.09 -25.95 3.20
C GLY A 917 3.60 -26.29 3.27
N TRP A 918 3.29 -27.52 3.67
CA TRP A 918 1.92 -28.00 3.78
C TRP A 918 1.15 -27.31 4.91
N GLN A 919 1.76 -27.17 6.09
CA GLN A 919 1.17 -26.43 7.20
C GLN A 919 0.81 -24.99 6.79
N MET A 920 1.69 -24.30 6.06
CA MET A 920 1.42 -22.94 5.58
C MET A 920 0.31 -22.91 4.53
N THR A 921 0.22 -23.94 3.67
CA THR A 921 -0.86 -24.08 2.70
C THR A 921 -2.22 -24.21 3.38
N GLN A 922 -2.31 -25.05 4.42
CA GLN A 922 -3.51 -25.20 5.24
C GLN A 922 -3.89 -23.89 5.93
N ASN A 923 -2.93 -23.21 6.55
CA ASN A 923 -3.14 -21.92 7.22
C ASN A 923 -3.65 -20.83 6.25
N ALA A 924 -3.00 -20.67 5.09
CA ALA A 924 -3.40 -19.68 4.09
C ALA A 924 -4.80 -19.98 3.49
N SER A 925 -5.17 -21.27 3.39
CA SER A 925 -6.50 -21.69 2.92
C SER A 925 -7.65 -21.23 3.83
N LEU A 926 -7.37 -20.79 5.04
CA LEU A 926 -8.38 -20.22 5.93
C LEU A 926 -8.86 -18.83 5.49
N ALA A 927 -8.10 -18.13 4.63
CA ALA A 927 -8.40 -16.76 4.17
C ALA A 927 -9.83 -16.60 3.59
N PRO A 928 -10.26 -17.38 2.58
CA PRO A 928 -11.61 -17.25 2.00
C PRO A 928 -12.77 -17.62 2.92
N ARG A 929 -12.49 -18.20 4.10
CA ARG A 929 -13.50 -18.68 5.07
C ARG A 929 -13.70 -17.73 6.25
N GLN A 930 -12.92 -16.66 6.34
CA GLN A 930 -13.01 -15.68 7.43
C GLN A 930 -14.31 -14.86 7.39
N ASP A 931 -14.68 -14.27 8.52
CA ASP A 931 -15.89 -13.45 8.70
C ASP A 931 -15.75 -12.04 8.09
N ARG A 932 -15.47 -12.01 6.77
CA ARG A 932 -15.47 -10.86 5.86
C ARG A 932 -16.32 -11.22 4.65
N MET A 933 -15.92 -10.83 3.44
CA MET A 933 -16.56 -11.28 2.20
C MET A 933 -16.36 -12.79 2.02
N PRO A 934 -17.43 -13.61 1.94
CA PRO A 934 -17.28 -15.06 1.80
C PRO A 934 -16.63 -15.40 0.46
N GLY A 935 -15.59 -16.23 0.48
CA GLY A 935 -14.77 -16.56 -0.69
C GLY A 935 -13.67 -15.55 -1.03
N GLY A 936 -13.51 -14.48 -0.24
CA GLY A 936 -12.48 -13.44 -0.44
C GLY A 936 -11.16 -13.74 0.26
N PHE A 937 -10.04 -13.67 -0.47
CA PHE A 937 -8.70 -13.82 0.10
C PHE A 937 -8.25 -12.54 0.79
N VAL A 938 -8.47 -12.51 2.11
CA VAL A 938 -8.09 -11.40 2.99
C VAL A 938 -6.57 -11.18 3.04
N GLU A 939 -6.16 -10.01 3.48
CA GLU A 939 -4.74 -9.68 3.68
C GLU A 939 -4.13 -10.34 4.94
N VAL A 940 -4.91 -10.44 6.02
CA VAL A 940 -4.46 -10.91 7.35
C VAL A 940 -5.52 -11.80 8.00
N ILE A 941 -5.09 -12.81 8.76
CA ILE A 941 -5.94 -13.75 9.53
C ILE A 941 -5.56 -13.75 11.02
N PRO A 942 -6.50 -13.66 11.98
CA PRO A 942 -7.91 -13.34 11.79
C PRO A 942 -8.06 -11.92 11.22
N PRO A 943 -9.14 -11.63 10.47
CA PRO A 943 -9.23 -10.41 9.69
C PRO A 943 -9.46 -9.15 10.55
N GLY A 944 -8.50 -8.22 10.49
CA GLY A 944 -8.63 -6.85 11.01
C GLY A 944 -9.24 -5.87 9.99
N GLN A 945 -9.06 -4.57 10.17
CA GLN A 945 -9.56 -3.50 9.26
C GLN A 945 -8.83 -3.43 7.89
N SER A 946 -8.21 -4.53 7.45
CA SER A 946 -7.44 -4.66 6.21
C SER A 946 -8.34 -4.97 5.00
N ASN A 947 -7.71 -5.19 3.84
CA ASN A 947 -8.42 -5.58 2.63
C ASN A 947 -9.07 -6.96 2.76
N PHE A 948 -10.35 -7.05 2.35
CA PHE A 948 -11.08 -8.32 2.32
C PHE A 948 -10.80 -9.15 1.06
N MET A 949 -10.09 -8.56 0.10
CA MET A 949 -9.56 -9.21 -1.09
C MET A 949 -8.26 -8.51 -1.49
N GLN A 950 -7.16 -9.25 -1.60
CA GLN A 950 -5.83 -8.67 -1.79
C GLN A 950 -4.98 -9.49 -2.76
N LEU A 951 -4.41 -8.84 -3.78
CA LEU A 951 -3.64 -9.42 -4.87
C LEU A 951 -2.44 -10.22 -4.35
N TRP A 952 -1.63 -9.62 -3.47
CA TRP A 952 -0.46 -10.29 -2.90
C TRP A 952 -0.80 -11.43 -1.92
N SER A 953 -2.07 -11.64 -1.58
CA SER A 953 -2.54 -12.82 -0.84
C SER A 953 -2.92 -13.93 -1.82
N VAL A 954 -3.53 -13.55 -2.94
CA VAL A 954 -4.07 -14.45 -3.97
C VAL A 954 -2.95 -15.04 -4.84
N GLY A 955 -2.14 -14.19 -5.46
CA GLY A 955 -1.11 -14.61 -6.40
C GLY A 955 -0.07 -15.55 -5.77
N PRO A 956 0.54 -15.18 -4.62
CA PRO A 956 1.47 -16.04 -3.91
C PRO A 956 0.85 -17.35 -3.39
N PHE A 957 -0.44 -17.40 -3.04
CA PHE A 957 -1.10 -18.66 -2.66
C PHE A 957 -1.14 -19.64 -3.84
N ILE A 958 -1.52 -19.16 -5.02
CA ILE A 958 -1.49 -19.94 -6.25
C ILE A 958 -0.05 -20.39 -6.57
N ASN A 959 0.92 -19.50 -6.42
CA ASN A 959 2.33 -19.81 -6.66
C ASN A 959 2.86 -20.89 -5.71
N MET A 960 2.51 -20.82 -4.42
CA MET A 960 2.84 -21.82 -3.41
C MET A 960 2.30 -23.21 -3.79
N ILE A 961 1.11 -23.30 -4.38
CA ILE A 961 0.54 -24.58 -4.85
C ILE A 961 1.26 -25.07 -6.11
N ILE A 962 1.43 -24.21 -7.13
CA ILE A 962 2.00 -24.62 -8.43
C ILE A 962 3.50 -24.90 -8.33
N GLN A 963 4.29 -23.91 -7.89
CA GLN A 963 5.75 -24.01 -7.85
C GLN A 963 6.27 -24.60 -6.54
N GLY A 964 5.51 -24.48 -5.45
CA GLY A 964 5.85 -25.11 -4.17
C GLY A 964 5.44 -26.58 -4.16
N LEU A 965 4.16 -26.85 -3.93
CA LEU A 965 3.63 -28.21 -3.76
C LEU A 965 3.77 -29.07 -5.02
N GLY A 966 3.40 -28.53 -6.19
CA GLY A 966 3.56 -29.21 -7.48
C GLY A 966 4.99 -29.23 -8.00
N GLY A 967 5.86 -28.36 -7.47
CA GLY A 967 7.26 -28.24 -7.90
C GLY A 967 7.42 -27.94 -9.40
N ILE A 968 6.48 -27.20 -10.00
CA ILE A 968 6.45 -26.89 -11.43
C ILE A 968 7.28 -25.64 -11.72
N GLU A 969 8.40 -25.81 -12.39
CA GLU A 969 9.32 -24.73 -12.76
C GLU A 969 9.49 -24.69 -14.28
N PRO A 970 8.76 -23.80 -14.99
CA PRO A 970 8.80 -23.77 -16.45
C PRO A 970 10.01 -22.99 -16.99
N ASN A 971 10.45 -23.41 -18.18
CA ASN A 971 11.32 -22.66 -19.06
C ASN A 971 10.79 -22.78 -20.49
N ALA A 972 9.72 -22.04 -20.76
CA ALA A 972 8.96 -22.10 -22.01
C ALA A 972 9.82 -21.80 -23.25
N SER A 973 10.80 -20.89 -23.15
CA SER A 973 11.68 -20.57 -24.29
C SER A 973 12.59 -21.72 -24.73
N LYS A 974 12.77 -22.73 -23.86
CA LYS A 974 13.54 -23.95 -24.14
C LYS A 974 12.65 -25.19 -24.30
N ASN A 975 11.33 -25.04 -24.37
CA ASN A 975 10.37 -26.15 -24.34
C ASN A 975 10.66 -27.11 -23.18
N GLN A 976 10.95 -26.58 -21.99
CA GLN A 976 11.38 -27.35 -20.83
C GLN A 976 10.54 -27.04 -19.59
N VAL A 977 10.31 -28.05 -18.74
CA VAL A 977 9.73 -27.88 -17.40
C VAL A 977 10.42 -28.81 -16.40
N ARG A 978 10.76 -28.30 -15.22
CA ARG A 978 11.12 -29.15 -14.08
C ARG A 978 9.86 -29.45 -13.26
N ILE A 979 9.73 -30.70 -12.82
CA ILE A 979 8.59 -31.21 -12.06
C ILE A 979 9.16 -31.91 -10.82
N SER A 980 8.88 -31.36 -9.64
CA SER A 980 9.42 -31.85 -8.36
C SER A 980 8.35 -31.89 -7.25
N PRO A 981 7.29 -32.69 -7.44
CA PRO A 981 6.11 -32.68 -6.59
C PRO A 981 6.42 -33.26 -5.20
N SER A 982 5.68 -32.78 -4.20
CA SER A 982 5.76 -33.27 -2.83
C SER A 982 4.43 -33.87 -2.37
N LEU A 983 4.48 -35.00 -1.67
CA LEU A 983 3.34 -35.56 -0.91
C LEU A 983 3.65 -35.47 0.60
N PRO A 984 3.34 -34.33 1.26
CA PRO A 984 3.46 -34.20 2.70
C PRO A 984 2.45 -35.11 3.43
N ASN A 985 2.64 -35.31 4.73
CA ASN A 985 1.76 -36.15 5.54
C ASN A 985 0.30 -35.69 5.45
N GLY A 986 -0.59 -36.66 5.25
CA GLY A 986 -2.03 -36.41 5.06
C GLY A 986 -2.43 -36.07 3.63
N LEU A 987 -1.50 -35.89 2.69
CA LEU A 987 -1.77 -35.72 1.27
C LEU A 987 -1.44 -37.00 0.50
N SER A 988 -2.46 -37.68 -0.04
CA SER A 988 -2.28 -38.92 -0.80
C SER A 988 -2.21 -38.71 -2.30
N GLU A 989 -2.74 -37.60 -2.81
CA GLU A 989 -2.75 -37.28 -4.23
C GLU A 989 -2.79 -35.77 -4.49
N LEU A 990 -2.19 -35.37 -5.61
CA LEU A 990 -2.35 -34.06 -6.23
C LEU A 990 -2.38 -34.20 -7.75
N ASN A 991 -3.18 -33.38 -8.42
CA ASN A 991 -3.37 -33.41 -9.86
C ASN A 991 -3.43 -31.97 -10.39
N PHE A 992 -2.75 -31.73 -11.50
CA PHE A 992 -2.89 -30.52 -12.30
C PHE A 992 -3.34 -30.87 -13.70
N GLU A 993 -4.34 -30.15 -14.20
CA GLU A 993 -4.78 -30.27 -15.59
C GLU A 993 -4.62 -28.96 -16.35
N ARG A 994 -4.29 -29.09 -17.63
CA ARG A 994 -4.22 -28.00 -18.62
C ARG A 994 -3.25 -26.86 -18.26
N LEU A 995 -2.18 -27.15 -17.53
CA LEU A 995 -1.11 -26.19 -17.26
C LEU A 995 -0.54 -25.66 -18.59
N GLN A 996 -0.48 -24.35 -18.72
CA GLN A 996 0.04 -23.68 -19.93
C GLN A 996 1.50 -23.30 -19.71
N ILE A 997 2.38 -23.75 -20.60
CA ILE A 997 3.83 -23.46 -20.57
C ILE A 997 4.24 -23.05 -21.98
N GLY A 998 4.32 -21.76 -22.23
CA GLY A 998 4.46 -21.21 -23.59
C GLY A 998 3.34 -21.71 -24.49
N LYS A 999 3.71 -22.46 -25.54
CA LYS A 999 2.76 -23.09 -26.46
C LYS A 999 2.35 -24.52 -26.04
N HIS A 1000 2.87 -25.02 -24.92
CA HIS A 1000 2.58 -26.35 -24.43
C HIS A 1000 1.39 -26.37 -23.48
N THR A 1001 0.57 -27.41 -23.56
CA THR A 1001 -0.43 -27.77 -22.55
C THR A 1001 -0.06 -29.10 -21.91
N LEU A 1002 0.11 -29.10 -20.58
CA LEU A 1002 0.54 -30.24 -19.76
C LEU A 1002 -0.55 -30.62 -18.76
N SER A 1003 -0.64 -31.89 -18.39
CA SER A 1003 -1.30 -32.33 -17.16
C SER A 1003 -0.42 -33.33 -16.43
N PHE A 1004 -0.46 -33.34 -15.11
CA PHE A 1004 0.19 -34.39 -14.35
C PHE A 1004 -0.58 -34.75 -13.09
N SER A 1005 -0.55 -36.03 -12.73
CA SER A 1005 -1.06 -36.56 -11.47
C SER A 1005 0.07 -37.19 -10.69
N HIS A 1006 0.05 -37.03 -9.37
CA HIS A 1006 1.06 -37.59 -8.47
C HIS A 1006 0.37 -38.18 -7.25
N GLN A 1007 0.47 -39.50 -7.07
CA GLN A 1007 -0.40 -40.27 -6.19
C GLN A 1007 0.35 -41.36 -5.42
N LEU A 1008 0.03 -41.52 -4.13
CA LEU A 1008 0.45 -42.63 -3.30
C LEU A 1008 -0.48 -43.84 -3.54
N ARG A 1009 0.08 -44.95 -4.03
CA ARG A 1009 -0.59 -46.24 -4.24
C ARG A 1009 0.07 -47.34 -3.38
N GLY A 1010 -0.43 -47.54 -2.18
CA GLY A 1010 0.14 -48.51 -1.23
C GLY A 1010 1.53 -48.08 -0.78
N LYS A 1011 2.56 -48.83 -1.20
CA LYS A 1011 3.98 -48.51 -0.96
C LYS A 1011 4.68 -47.86 -2.17
N MET A 1012 3.92 -47.44 -3.17
CA MET A 1012 4.48 -46.85 -4.38
C MET A 1012 3.96 -45.43 -4.58
N ILE A 1013 4.79 -44.58 -5.17
CA ILE A 1013 4.36 -43.29 -5.70
C ILE A 1013 4.32 -43.39 -7.21
N GLU A 1014 3.16 -43.07 -7.79
CA GLU A 1014 2.92 -43.03 -9.22
C GLU A 1014 2.79 -41.57 -9.67
N THR A 1015 3.56 -41.18 -10.68
CA THR A 1015 3.42 -39.91 -11.37
C THR A 1015 3.04 -40.18 -12.82
N VAL A 1016 1.98 -39.56 -13.31
CA VAL A 1016 1.62 -39.62 -14.73
C VAL A 1016 1.73 -38.22 -15.28
N ILE A 1017 2.41 -38.07 -16.41
CA ILE A 1017 2.58 -36.79 -17.08
C ILE A 1017 2.09 -36.91 -18.51
N THR A 1018 1.18 -36.02 -18.92
CA THR A 1018 0.55 -36.00 -20.25
C THR A 1018 0.85 -34.67 -20.94
N HIS A 1019 1.47 -34.74 -22.10
CA HIS A 1019 1.70 -33.60 -22.98
C HIS A 1019 0.58 -33.56 -24.03
N HIS A 1020 -0.40 -32.66 -23.85
CA HIS A 1020 -1.61 -32.61 -24.68
C HIS A 1020 -1.40 -31.89 -26.00
N GLN A 1021 -0.66 -30.78 -25.96
CA GLN A 1021 -0.45 -29.91 -27.11
C GLN A 1021 0.92 -29.24 -27.00
N GLY A 1022 1.63 -29.10 -28.12
CA GLY A 1022 2.89 -28.38 -28.27
C GLY A 1022 3.40 -28.46 -29.70
N GLU A 1023 4.19 -27.48 -30.14
CA GLU A 1023 4.83 -27.50 -31.48
C GLU A 1023 6.07 -28.42 -31.51
N GLU A 1024 6.77 -28.50 -30.37
CA GLU A 1024 7.98 -29.30 -30.18
C GLU A 1024 7.75 -30.34 -29.07
N PRO A 1025 8.61 -31.37 -28.94
CA PRO A 1025 8.66 -32.18 -27.72
C PRO A 1025 8.93 -31.33 -26.48
N LEU A 1026 8.35 -31.73 -25.35
CA LEU A 1026 8.55 -31.07 -24.06
C LEU A 1026 9.65 -31.81 -23.27
N ASP A 1027 10.73 -31.12 -22.94
CA ASP A 1027 11.78 -31.62 -22.07
C ASP A 1027 11.35 -31.52 -20.61
N ILE A 1028 11.30 -32.66 -19.93
CA ILE A 1028 10.91 -32.75 -18.52
C ILE A 1028 12.12 -33.12 -17.69
N ILE A 1029 12.41 -32.30 -16.68
CA ILE A 1029 13.35 -32.64 -15.60
C ILE A 1029 12.50 -33.09 -14.41
N PHE A 1030 12.33 -34.39 -14.24
CA PHE A 1030 11.66 -34.95 -13.07
C PHE A 1030 12.66 -35.04 -11.91
N SER A 1031 12.30 -34.54 -10.73
CA SER A 1031 13.17 -34.52 -9.57
C SER A 1031 12.45 -34.98 -8.30
N ILE A 1032 13.16 -35.75 -7.48
CA ILE A 1032 12.76 -36.18 -6.14
C ILE A 1032 13.70 -35.49 -5.14
N LYS A 1033 13.12 -34.73 -4.21
CA LYS A 1033 13.86 -33.96 -3.20
C LYS A 1033 14.09 -34.79 -1.94
N ASN A 1034 15.25 -34.60 -1.29
CA ASN A 1034 15.64 -35.21 -0.02
C ASN A 1034 15.73 -36.74 0.00
N GLU A 1035 15.78 -37.40 -1.16
CA GLU A 1035 15.83 -38.86 -1.24
C GLU A 1035 16.85 -39.29 -2.31
N GLU A 1036 17.67 -40.29 -1.95
CA GLU A 1036 18.54 -41.01 -2.88
C GLU A 1036 17.75 -42.15 -3.51
N VAL A 1037 17.35 -41.95 -4.76
CA VAL A 1037 16.58 -42.91 -5.55
C VAL A 1037 17.40 -43.27 -6.76
N ASP A 1038 18.07 -44.42 -6.73
CA ASP A 1038 18.96 -44.85 -7.82
C ASP A 1038 18.19 -45.19 -9.11
N THR A 1039 16.97 -45.71 -8.96
CA THR A 1039 16.20 -46.22 -10.10
C THR A 1039 14.71 -45.95 -9.95
N ILE A 1040 14.06 -45.71 -11.10
CA ILE A 1040 12.62 -45.48 -11.21
C ILE A 1040 12.07 -46.24 -12.42
N TRP A 1041 10.83 -46.69 -12.37
CA TRP A 1041 10.16 -47.30 -13.51
C TRP A 1041 9.50 -46.22 -14.36
N VAL A 1042 9.76 -46.22 -15.67
CA VAL A 1042 9.16 -45.33 -16.67
C VAL A 1042 8.52 -46.20 -17.74
N ASP A 1043 7.20 -46.17 -17.87
CA ASP A 1043 6.45 -46.98 -18.84
C ASP A 1043 6.88 -48.46 -18.84
N ASP A 1044 6.93 -49.05 -17.64
CA ASP A 1044 7.36 -50.43 -17.35
C ASP A 1044 8.86 -50.74 -17.63
N GLN A 1045 9.67 -49.72 -17.92
CA GLN A 1045 11.12 -49.84 -18.06
C GLN A 1045 11.86 -49.25 -16.86
N LYS A 1046 12.82 -50.00 -16.30
CA LYS A 1046 13.63 -49.51 -15.19
C LYS A 1046 14.73 -48.57 -15.70
N MET A 1047 14.69 -47.32 -15.25
CA MET A 1047 15.61 -46.24 -15.61
C MET A 1047 16.50 -45.88 -14.42
N VAL A 1048 17.74 -45.48 -14.70
CA VAL A 1048 18.68 -44.97 -13.68
C VAL A 1048 18.47 -43.46 -13.51
N MET A 1049 18.40 -43.00 -12.27
CA MET A 1049 18.35 -41.57 -11.96
C MET A 1049 19.74 -41.05 -11.61
N SER A 1050 19.95 -39.76 -11.82
CA SER A 1050 21.17 -39.07 -11.38
C SER A 1050 20.96 -38.55 -9.96
N VAL A 1051 21.66 -39.13 -9.00
CA VAL A 1051 21.69 -38.69 -7.60
C VAL A 1051 22.81 -37.67 -7.40
N GLY A 1052 22.50 -36.56 -6.75
CA GLY A 1052 23.49 -35.53 -6.45
C GLY A 1052 22.98 -34.49 -5.47
N GLN A 1053 23.79 -33.47 -5.21
CA GLN A 1053 23.38 -32.34 -4.38
C GLN A 1053 22.83 -31.22 -5.27
N HIS A 1054 21.66 -30.70 -4.94
CA HIS A 1054 21.07 -29.57 -5.67
C HIS A 1054 21.97 -28.34 -5.51
N LEU A 1055 22.58 -27.88 -6.61
CA LEU A 1055 23.66 -26.88 -6.61
C LEU A 1055 23.35 -25.61 -5.82
N THR A 1056 22.11 -25.11 -5.91
CA THR A 1056 21.70 -23.86 -5.25
C THR A 1056 21.11 -24.04 -3.86
N LEU A 1057 20.47 -25.18 -3.58
CA LEU A 1057 19.61 -25.39 -2.41
C LEU A 1057 20.20 -26.40 -1.43
N GLY A 1058 21.24 -27.13 -1.85
CA GLY A 1058 22.08 -28.01 -1.05
C GLY A 1058 21.46 -29.30 -0.55
N TYR A 1059 20.17 -29.57 -0.84
CA TYR A 1059 19.56 -30.86 -0.53
C TYR A 1059 19.99 -31.94 -1.52
N ILE A 1060 19.87 -33.20 -1.11
CA ILE A 1060 20.06 -34.36 -1.99
C ILE A 1060 18.88 -34.44 -2.96
N GLU A 1061 19.15 -34.52 -4.26
CA GLU A 1061 18.13 -34.71 -5.28
C GLU A 1061 18.45 -35.89 -6.21
N SER A 1062 17.39 -36.60 -6.60
CA SER A 1062 17.44 -37.64 -7.62
C SER A 1062 16.69 -37.14 -8.85
N THR A 1063 17.37 -37.07 -10.00
CA THR A 1063 16.83 -36.45 -11.22
C THR A 1063 16.78 -37.39 -12.41
N LEU A 1064 15.78 -37.21 -13.26
CA LEU A 1064 15.61 -37.93 -14.52
C LEU A 1064 15.16 -36.95 -15.61
N ASN A 1065 15.86 -36.95 -16.74
CA ASN A 1065 15.47 -36.18 -17.91
C ASN A 1065 14.62 -37.05 -18.83
N LEU A 1066 13.47 -36.53 -19.23
CA LEU A 1066 12.54 -37.15 -20.17
C LEU A 1066 12.26 -36.18 -21.32
N ASN A 1067 12.02 -36.71 -22.51
CA ASN A 1067 11.57 -35.93 -23.66
C ASN A 1067 10.21 -36.48 -24.08
N LEU A 1068 9.16 -35.67 -23.96
CA LEU A 1068 7.78 -36.09 -24.24
C LEU A 1068 7.27 -35.45 -25.54
N PRO A 1069 7.10 -36.24 -26.62
CA PRO A 1069 6.46 -35.75 -27.84
C PRO A 1069 5.02 -35.27 -27.60
N ASN A 1070 4.54 -34.42 -28.50
CA ASN A 1070 3.16 -33.92 -28.47
C ASN A 1070 2.14 -35.08 -28.54
N GLY A 1071 1.10 -35.03 -27.70
CA GLY A 1071 0.03 -36.02 -27.62
C GLY A 1071 0.42 -37.31 -26.91
N THR A 1072 1.55 -37.34 -26.18
CA THR A 1072 2.01 -38.52 -25.47
C THR A 1072 1.85 -38.39 -23.95
N GLN A 1073 1.93 -39.53 -23.28
CA GLN A 1073 1.87 -39.66 -21.84
C GLN A 1073 2.98 -40.60 -21.39
N THR A 1074 3.56 -40.35 -20.23
CA THR A 1074 4.49 -41.25 -19.56
C THR A 1074 4.07 -41.46 -18.11
N LYS A 1075 4.37 -42.65 -17.58
CA LYS A 1075 4.11 -43.04 -16.20
C LYS A 1075 5.42 -43.37 -15.49
N LEU A 1076 5.69 -42.66 -14.40
CA LEU A 1076 6.81 -42.89 -13.50
C LEU A 1076 6.31 -43.58 -12.23
N VAL A 1077 6.98 -44.65 -11.79
CA VAL A 1077 6.66 -45.36 -10.54
C VAL A 1077 7.92 -45.60 -9.74
N ARG A 1078 7.89 -45.21 -8.46
CA ARG A 1078 8.93 -45.53 -7.48
C ARG A 1078 8.34 -46.25 -6.27
N GLU A 1079 9.09 -47.20 -5.73
CA GLU A 1079 8.77 -47.82 -4.44
C GLU A 1079 9.32 -46.95 -3.31
N LEU A 1080 8.56 -46.81 -2.23
CA LEU A 1080 9.00 -46.16 -1.01
C LEU A 1080 9.81 -47.13 -0.17
N THR A 1081 11.07 -46.79 0.08
CA THR A 1081 11.90 -47.46 1.09
C THR A 1081 11.47 -46.95 2.47
N PHE A 1082 10.63 -47.72 3.18
CA PHE A 1082 10.25 -47.37 4.54
C PHE A 1082 11.43 -47.56 5.49
N GLU A 1083 11.95 -46.46 6.05
CA GLU A 1083 12.47 -46.42 7.42
C GLU A 1083 11.87 -45.21 8.14
N ASN A 1084 10.73 -45.47 8.81
CA ASN A 1084 9.93 -44.63 9.74
C ASN A 1084 9.48 -43.23 9.32
#